data_AF-A0A8B2NW69-F1
#
_entry.id   AF-A0A8B2NW69-F1
#
_cell.length_a   1.000
_cell.length_b   1.000
_cell.length_c   1.000
_cell.angle_alpha   90.00
_cell.angle_beta   90.00
_cell.angle_gamma   90.00
#
_symmetry.space_group_name_H-M   'P 1'
#
loop_
_entity.id
_entity.type
_entity.pdbx_description
1 polymer ?
#
loop_
_entity_poly.entity_id
_entity_poly.type
_entity_poly.pdbx_seq_one_letter_code
_entity_poly.pdbx_strand_id
1 'polypeptide(L)'
;MCTRPGFWSRGNMARIVARIGWSLRLAVLALVATAALISAAAAETDKERLERLIAEGNKRYALLVGIGDYSETVPVKFVQENLDAVTRLLTEDLFIPAANIVRIENPDNISLAGTFGYDKGELGDFGGLDITHPDAELFVYYVGHGSRDLRGSNTTNAAESEGYLLATNSRPALLSRTAYSYDTLLANLDAYQKRNFPDGRVVLFMESCFSGETNDGVALNPSMAAALLAPTEGWDEPQSEHDVIAIAAAGADTPAYWDEERHIGLFTDALVAGLSGRADSEGGDGNGTITVAELGDFLRQSVSARARTLGKGDQRPQVQEQDLEKTLANLARTPQPTASPLIEFEVKDLEARLAEIDPRNLPGLKRLSRDVEAFRNSCGDDCRSYLARLILLQDDLRRQVDLCDAAATMSGRWQERGAFNRLAEFDQICAPPDMVDACVASRDLSSKACQCLRDPEDESCQIDPAQICADGLTSATEAGVAQTSLDPLLQFQRLQRNCARDTEALAAARETVCAAAEKGFDANGPIAPGIAACPFAKTIATQRREAERCRSEFAAVEAQSGDHTRLANFIAEYPNCGQISDARVLLDRRIADALGKADTARTPADRKRVHGDLTAIRNAFEGSLSRAALASIDDAISALDETACPVALRSAKEKGLAALSQFVRERPNCEAEIAEAQKLVATGECRAQFERVSGDDATQLIAFTERNRSCEAEVANANARLETLATQCIHRAGEYERAEPREAIRRYRACSSTFGGTFDWVGTQASSSLARLNRTIVCADAFDAMPHDDADALIAFIGRFKAQCPSYTEEAARLYAALPAAVPDVTQFDGIYTGQRGYTEPGRKSPDRSCLDRYEFTATVENGEIRFDSDDRSWTGSVGADGAIRITREGISPRTKSEMWISGSLSGAYARGEMFSGYCGTGYFELSRR
;
A
#
# COMPACT_ATOMS: atom_id res chain seq x y z
N MET A 1 -10.40 93.62 -80.37
CA MET A 1 -9.61 94.78 -79.88
C MET A 1 -9.30 94.54 -78.41
N CYS A 2 -7.99 94.44 -78.08
CA CYS A 2 -7.33 94.62 -76.76
C CYS A 2 -7.87 93.81 -75.56
N THR A 3 -7.13 93.01 -74.78
CA THR A 3 -5.80 93.16 -74.15
C THR A 3 -5.27 91.81 -73.56
N ARG A 4 -3.94 91.71 -73.42
CA ARG A 4 -3.08 90.77 -72.62
C ARG A 4 -3.32 90.85 -71.08
N PRO A 5 -2.58 90.16 -70.15
CA PRO A 5 -1.48 89.15 -70.23
C PRO A 5 -1.56 87.97 -69.19
N GLY A 6 -0.58 87.04 -69.21
CA GLY A 6 -0.31 86.10 -68.10
C GLY A 6 0.87 85.13 -68.32
N PHE A 7 2.07 85.55 -67.92
CA PHE A 7 3.33 84.79 -67.82
C PHE A 7 3.21 83.65 -66.79
N TRP A 8 3.88 82.49 -66.93
CA TRP A 8 4.65 81.81 -65.87
C TRP A 8 5.60 80.73 -66.45
N SER A 9 6.74 80.62 -65.80
CA SER A 9 8.04 80.05 -66.19
C SER A 9 8.11 78.53 -66.45
N ARG A 10 8.77 78.12 -67.55
CA ARG A 10 9.20 76.74 -67.87
C ARG A 10 10.37 76.21 -67.01
N GLY A 11 10.83 76.95 -65.99
CA GLY A 11 12.03 76.60 -65.21
C GLY A 11 11.82 75.68 -64.00
N ASN A 12 10.60 75.58 -63.46
CA ASN A 12 10.36 74.87 -62.19
C ASN A 12 9.89 73.42 -62.33
N MET A 13 9.32 73.03 -63.48
CA MET A 13 8.84 71.66 -63.69
C MET A 13 9.99 70.65 -63.84
N ALA A 14 11.09 71.03 -64.52
CA ALA A 14 12.23 70.13 -64.72
C ALA A 14 13.01 69.86 -63.42
N ARG A 15 13.11 70.84 -62.52
CA ARG A 15 13.79 70.68 -61.22
C ARG A 15 12.96 69.91 -60.19
N ILE A 16 11.63 70.03 -60.24
CA ILE A 16 10.72 69.25 -59.38
C ILE A 16 10.65 67.79 -59.86
N VAL A 17 10.56 67.53 -61.16
CA VAL A 17 10.57 66.15 -61.70
C VAL A 17 11.93 65.48 -61.49
N ALA A 18 13.04 66.21 -61.62
CA ALA A 18 14.37 65.65 -61.32
C ALA A 18 14.60 65.39 -59.82
N ARG A 19 14.09 66.24 -58.92
CA ARG A 19 14.16 66.01 -57.46
C ARG A 19 13.23 64.89 -57.02
N ILE A 20 11.99 64.82 -57.52
CA ILE A 20 11.07 63.70 -57.25
C ILE A 20 11.64 62.40 -57.81
N GLY A 21 12.24 62.42 -59.00
CA GLY A 21 12.92 61.25 -59.57
C GLY A 21 14.15 60.79 -58.80
N TRP A 22 14.92 61.71 -58.22
CA TRP A 22 16.06 61.37 -57.34
C TRP A 22 15.60 60.88 -55.97
N SER A 23 14.57 61.50 -55.38
CA SER A 23 13.98 61.06 -54.11
C SER A 23 13.26 59.72 -54.24
N LEU A 24 12.55 59.46 -55.34
CA LEU A 24 11.99 58.13 -55.63
C LEU A 24 13.09 57.11 -55.91
N ARG A 25 14.15 57.46 -56.64
CA ARG A 25 15.27 56.52 -56.87
C ARG A 25 16.00 56.19 -55.58
N LEU A 26 16.24 57.16 -54.69
CA LEU A 26 16.84 56.92 -53.38
C LEU A 26 15.90 56.15 -52.45
N ALA A 27 14.59 56.42 -52.48
CA ALA A 27 13.61 55.67 -51.70
C ALA A 27 13.45 54.23 -52.22
N VAL A 28 13.47 54.02 -53.54
CA VAL A 28 13.44 52.70 -54.18
C VAL A 28 14.76 51.97 -53.95
N LEU A 29 15.93 52.63 -54.05
CA LEU A 29 17.21 52.02 -53.69
C LEU A 29 17.30 51.70 -52.20
N ALA A 30 16.73 52.53 -51.32
CA ALA A 30 16.65 52.25 -49.90
C ALA A 30 15.67 51.10 -49.62
N LEU A 31 14.51 51.04 -50.29
CA LEU A 31 13.54 49.93 -50.21
C LEU A 31 14.07 48.63 -50.81
N VAL A 32 14.86 48.71 -51.89
CA VAL A 32 15.51 47.55 -52.52
C VAL A 32 16.72 47.12 -51.71
N ALA A 33 17.46 48.04 -51.08
CA ALA A 33 18.56 47.69 -50.18
C ALA A 33 18.05 47.15 -48.84
N THR A 34 16.96 47.68 -48.28
CA THR A 34 16.32 47.09 -47.10
C THR A 34 15.62 45.79 -47.47
N ALA A 35 14.94 45.67 -48.62
CA ALA A 35 14.41 44.38 -49.08
C ALA A 35 15.52 43.36 -49.37
N ALA A 36 16.67 43.77 -49.91
CA ALA A 36 17.81 42.88 -50.14
C ALA A 36 18.53 42.51 -48.84
N LEU A 37 18.57 43.40 -47.83
CA LEU A 37 19.09 43.10 -46.49
C LEU A 37 18.09 42.25 -45.67
N ILE A 38 16.79 42.39 -45.91
CA ILE A 38 15.73 41.53 -45.33
C ILE A 38 15.74 40.15 -46.02
N SER A 39 16.00 40.06 -47.33
CA SER A 39 16.13 38.79 -48.06
C SER A 39 17.48 38.09 -47.83
N ALA A 40 18.56 38.83 -47.55
CA ALA A 40 19.84 38.22 -47.19
C ALA A 40 19.88 37.68 -45.74
N ALA A 41 18.93 38.08 -44.89
CA ALA A 41 18.74 37.51 -43.56
C ALA A 41 17.93 36.20 -43.55
N ALA A 42 17.36 35.78 -44.68
CA ALA A 42 16.53 34.57 -44.78
C ALA A 42 16.75 33.85 -46.12
N ALA A 43 17.95 33.31 -46.30
CA ALA A 43 18.19 32.15 -47.15
C ALA A 43 19.44 31.47 -46.63
N GLU A 44 19.33 30.86 -45.44
CA GLU A 44 20.28 29.83 -45.06
C GLU A 44 20.31 28.81 -46.19
N THR A 45 21.50 28.43 -46.63
CA THR A 45 21.59 27.47 -47.71
C THR A 45 21.27 26.07 -47.21
N ASP A 46 20.70 25.19 -48.05
CA ASP A 46 20.33 23.81 -47.64
C ASP A 46 21.49 23.05 -47.00
N LYS A 47 22.73 23.36 -47.40
CA LYS A 47 23.95 22.82 -46.80
C LYS A 47 24.19 23.33 -45.37
N GLU A 48 24.12 24.64 -45.14
CA GLU A 48 24.30 25.22 -43.80
C GLU A 48 23.19 24.74 -42.85
N ARG A 49 21.96 24.60 -43.36
CA ARG A 49 20.83 24.04 -42.63
C ARG A 49 21.05 22.58 -42.24
N LEU A 50 21.48 21.74 -43.20
CA LEU A 50 21.77 20.33 -42.93
C LEU A 50 22.96 20.16 -41.98
N GLU A 51 24.03 20.93 -42.14
CA GLU A 51 25.17 20.94 -41.21
C GLU A 51 24.75 21.35 -39.80
N ARG A 52 23.82 22.32 -39.67
CA ARG A 52 23.22 22.70 -38.40
C ARG A 52 22.40 21.58 -37.80
N LEU A 53 21.54 20.91 -38.58
CA LEU A 53 20.71 19.80 -38.10
C LEU A 53 21.54 18.59 -37.67
N ILE A 54 22.61 18.27 -38.39
CA ILE A 54 23.58 17.25 -37.98
C ILE A 54 24.30 17.67 -36.70
N ALA A 55 24.71 18.94 -36.60
CA ALA A 55 25.35 19.46 -35.39
C ALA A 55 24.39 19.47 -34.17
N GLU A 56 23.10 19.74 -34.38
CA GLU A 56 22.05 19.57 -33.36
C GLU A 56 21.90 18.10 -32.99
N GLY A 57 21.82 17.20 -33.98
CA GLY A 57 21.72 15.76 -33.79
C GLY A 57 22.87 15.17 -32.97
N ASN A 58 24.10 15.66 -33.14
CA ASN A 58 25.26 15.24 -32.34
C ASN A 58 25.14 15.55 -30.84
N LYS A 59 24.27 16.49 -30.45
CA LYS A 59 23.97 16.82 -29.04
C LYS A 59 22.76 16.06 -28.49
N ARG A 60 22.11 15.24 -29.32
CA ARG A 60 20.95 14.45 -28.93
C ARG A 60 21.38 13.03 -28.57
N TYR A 61 20.68 12.47 -27.61
CA TYR A 61 20.87 11.13 -27.09
C TYR A 61 19.52 10.46 -26.93
N ALA A 62 19.48 9.13 -26.98
CA ALA A 62 18.24 8.40 -26.77
C ALA A 62 18.42 7.14 -25.92
N LEU A 63 17.44 6.90 -25.05
CA LEU A 63 17.29 5.67 -24.30
C LEU A 63 15.93 5.04 -24.62
N LEU A 64 15.95 3.93 -25.35
CA LEU A 64 14.76 3.22 -25.79
C LEU A 64 14.56 1.97 -24.92
N VAL A 65 13.42 1.87 -24.25
CA VAL A 65 13.07 0.75 -23.37
C VAL A 65 11.83 0.06 -23.92
N GLY A 66 11.94 -1.22 -24.25
CA GLY A 66 10.79 -2.02 -24.70
C GLY A 66 10.62 -3.29 -23.90
N ILE A 67 9.40 -3.52 -23.43
CA ILE A 67 9.07 -4.66 -22.56
C ILE A 67 7.85 -5.37 -23.15
N GLY A 68 8.09 -6.53 -23.74
CA GLY A 68 7.08 -7.35 -24.40
C GLY A 68 6.84 -8.70 -23.71
N ASP A 69 7.86 -9.25 -23.05
CA ASP A 69 7.84 -10.60 -22.47
C ASP A 69 7.65 -10.56 -20.95
N TYR A 70 6.41 -10.73 -20.49
CA TYR A 70 6.05 -10.66 -19.07
C TYR A 70 5.79 -12.06 -18.49
N SER A 71 6.30 -12.32 -17.29
CA SER A 71 6.12 -13.63 -16.64
C SER A 71 4.73 -13.84 -16.03
N GLU A 72 4.01 -12.75 -15.70
CA GLU A 72 2.78 -12.78 -14.87
C GLU A 72 1.59 -12.01 -15.49
N THR A 73 1.74 -11.48 -16.71
CA THR A 73 0.68 -10.82 -17.48
C THR A 73 0.81 -11.11 -18.98
N VAL A 74 -0.16 -10.68 -19.78
CA VAL A 74 -0.18 -10.94 -21.21
C VAL A 74 0.98 -10.21 -21.91
N PRO A 75 1.66 -10.85 -22.89
CA PRO A 75 2.69 -10.17 -23.68
C PRO A 75 2.17 -8.95 -24.42
N VAL A 76 3.03 -7.94 -24.61
CA VAL A 76 2.74 -6.78 -25.47
C VAL A 76 3.19 -7.11 -26.89
N LYS A 77 2.29 -6.96 -27.86
CA LYS A 77 2.59 -7.18 -29.29
C LYS A 77 3.37 -5.98 -29.85
N PHE A 78 4.13 -6.25 -30.90
CA PHE A 78 4.80 -5.24 -31.74
C PHE A 78 5.87 -4.37 -31.06
N VAL A 79 6.34 -4.75 -29.86
CA VAL A 79 7.36 -3.96 -29.12
C VAL A 79 8.59 -3.67 -29.98
N GLN A 80 9.06 -4.67 -30.73
CA GLN A 80 10.23 -4.55 -31.60
C GLN A 80 9.98 -3.55 -32.74
N GLU A 81 8.84 -3.66 -33.40
CA GLU A 81 8.44 -2.81 -34.52
C GLU A 81 8.29 -1.34 -34.08
N ASN A 82 7.77 -1.11 -32.86
CA ASN A 82 7.71 0.23 -32.29
C ASN A 82 9.11 0.79 -32.00
N LEU A 83 10.00 -0.01 -31.38
CA LEU A 83 11.39 0.40 -31.13
C LEU A 83 12.13 0.70 -32.44
N ASP A 84 11.94 -0.11 -33.49
CA ASP A 84 12.58 0.07 -34.79
C ASP A 84 12.07 1.32 -35.51
N ALA A 85 10.76 1.60 -35.42
CA ALA A 85 10.16 2.80 -36.00
C ALA A 85 10.69 4.08 -35.33
N VAL A 86 10.77 4.09 -34.00
CA VAL A 86 11.34 5.23 -33.25
C VAL A 86 12.84 5.35 -33.50
N THR A 87 13.58 4.23 -33.56
CA THR A 87 15.02 4.26 -33.87
C THR A 87 15.28 4.93 -35.21
N ARG A 88 14.54 4.55 -36.27
CA ARG A 88 14.65 5.20 -37.59
C ARG A 88 14.32 6.68 -37.53
N LEU A 89 13.20 7.06 -36.93
CA LEU A 89 12.83 8.49 -36.74
C LEU A 89 13.98 9.28 -36.10
N LEU A 90 14.52 8.78 -34.99
CA LEU A 90 15.60 9.45 -34.26
C LEU A 90 16.87 9.57 -35.11
N THR A 91 17.25 8.53 -35.86
CA THR A 91 18.46 8.56 -36.69
C THR A 91 18.30 9.34 -37.99
N GLU A 92 17.16 9.22 -38.67
CA GLU A 92 16.96 9.71 -40.04
C GLU A 92 16.39 11.13 -40.07
N ASP A 93 15.44 11.45 -39.18
CA ASP A 93 14.77 12.76 -39.17
C ASP A 93 15.36 13.71 -38.12
N LEU A 94 15.83 13.18 -36.98
CA LEU A 94 16.41 13.97 -35.89
C LEU A 94 17.95 13.94 -35.85
N PHE A 95 18.57 13.21 -36.78
CA PHE A 95 20.03 13.10 -36.97
C PHE A 95 20.80 12.66 -35.73
N ILE A 96 20.17 11.90 -34.81
CA ILE A 96 20.85 11.36 -33.64
C ILE A 96 21.87 10.29 -34.09
N PRO A 97 23.16 10.39 -33.74
CA PRO A 97 24.13 9.36 -34.04
C PRO A 97 23.73 8.02 -33.42
N ALA A 98 23.85 6.92 -34.17
CA ALA A 98 23.51 5.59 -33.65
C ALA A 98 24.28 5.23 -32.36
N ALA A 99 25.50 5.75 -32.19
CA ALA A 99 26.30 5.58 -30.97
C ALA A 99 25.73 6.30 -29.73
N ASN A 100 24.84 7.28 -29.93
CA ASN A 100 24.15 8.02 -28.88
C ASN A 100 22.78 7.41 -28.53
N ILE A 101 22.43 6.26 -29.12
CA ILE A 101 21.17 5.55 -28.87
C ILE A 101 21.47 4.26 -28.13
N VAL A 102 20.90 4.12 -26.93
CA VAL A 102 20.92 2.88 -26.16
C VAL A 102 19.53 2.27 -26.18
N ARG A 103 19.47 0.95 -26.39
CA ARG A 103 18.23 0.18 -26.42
C ARG A 103 18.28 -0.93 -25.39
N ILE A 104 17.26 -0.99 -24.54
CA ILE A 104 17.11 -1.96 -23.46
C ILE A 104 15.80 -2.72 -23.70
N GLU A 105 15.91 -4.04 -23.81
CA GLU A 105 14.77 -4.90 -24.10
C GLU A 105 14.52 -5.89 -22.97
N ASN A 106 13.24 -6.03 -22.62
CA ASN A 106 12.77 -6.95 -21.58
C ASN A 106 13.58 -6.89 -20.27
N PRO A 107 13.90 -5.69 -19.72
CA PRO A 107 14.52 -5.58 -18.42
C PRO A 107 13.58 -6.05 -17.31
N ASP A 108 14.14 -6.73 -16.31
CA ASP A 108 13.46 -6.97 -15.05
C ASP A 108 13.50 -5.71 -14.15
N ASN A 109 12.78 -5.72 -13.02
CA ASN A 109 12.69 -4.53 -12.18
C ASN A 109 14.06 -4.09 -11.62
N ILE A 110 14.96 -5.04 -11.37
CA ILE A 110 16.32 -4.73 -10.89
C ILE A 110 17.12 -4.03 -11.99
N SER A 111 16.98 -4.47 -13.24
CA SER A 111 17.66 -3.88 -14.40
C SER A 111 17.12 -2.49 -14.73
N LEU A 112 15.80 -2.28 -14.66
CA LEU A 112 15.21 -0.94 -14.78
C LEU A 112 15.71 -0.01 -13.67
N ALA A 113 15.73 -0.48 -12.42
CA ALA A 113 16.25 0.29 -11.30
C ALA A 113 17.76 0.54 -11.39
N GLY A 114 18.55 -0.40 -11.92
CA GLY A 114 19.97 -0.18 -12.21
C GLY A 114 20.18 0.89 -13.30
N THR A 115 19.28 0.93 -14.28
CA THR A 115 19.32 1.90 -15.39
C THR A 115 18.93 3.30 -14.91
N PHE A 116 17.77 3.45 -14.28
CA PHE A 116 17.22 4.76 -13.94
C PHE A 116 17.49 5.21 -12.50
N GLY A 117 17.87 4.29 -11.60
CA GLY A 117 18.05 4.51 -10.17
C GLY A 117 17.00 3.80 -9.32
N TYR A 118 17.37 3.36 -8.11
CA TYR A 118 16.51 2.58 -7.22
C TYR A 118 15.50 3.45 -6.47
N ASP A 119 15.96 4.58 -5.93
CA ASP A 119 15.14 5.54 -5.20
C ASP A 119 15.04 6.89 -5.93
N LYS A 120 14.08 7.74 -5.51
CA LYS A 120 13.92 9.10 -6.04
C LYS A 120 15.17 9.96 -5.81
N GLY A 121 15.65 10.59 -6.87
CA GLY A 121 16.87 11.38 -6.89
C GLY A 121 18.16 10.54 -6.90
N GLU A 122 18.07 9.22 -6.90
CA GLU A 122 19.23 8.34 -7.07
C GLU A 122 19.48 8.11 -8.56
N LEU A 123 20.74 8.25 -9.00
CA LEU A 123 21.09 8.10 -10.40
C LEU A 123 21.57 6.69 -10.70
N GLY A 124 20.88 6.01 -11.63
CA GLY A 124 21.35 4.79 -12.25
C GLY A 124 22.46 5.03 -13.29
N ASP A 125 22.75 4.01 -14.09
CA ASP A 125 23.77 4.06 -15.15
C ASP A 125 23.25 4.60 -16.50
N PHE A 126 21.94 4.82 -16.63
CA PHE A 126 21.24 5.27 -17.84
C PHE A 126 21.63 4.48 -19.10
N GLY A 127 21.86 3.18 -18.94
CA GLY A 127 22.24 2.28 -20.04
C GLY A 127 23.67 2.52 -20.54
N GLY A 128 24.49 3.23 -19.77
CA GLY A 128 25.86 3.58 -20.14
C GLY A 128 25.97 4.73 -21.14
N LEU A 129 24.94 5.58 -21.27
CA LEU A 129 24.98 6.77 -22.12
C LEU A 129 26.12 7.71 -21.69
N ASP A 130 27.00 8.02 -22.64
CA ASP A 130 28.12 8.97 -22.46
C ASP A 130 27.71 10.35 -23.00
N ILE A 131 27.01 11.12 -22.16
CA ILE A 131 26.56 12.47 -22.50
C ILE A 131 27.73 13.45 -22.37
N THR A 132 28.14 14.02 -23.50
CA THR A 132 29.34 14.88 -23.59
C THR A 132 29.03 16.37 -23.71
N HIS A 133 27.75 16.73 -23.89
CA HIS A 133 27.28 18.10 -24.13
C HIS A 133 26.43 18.61 -22.96
N PRO A 134 26.73 19.79 -22.38
CA PRO A 134 25.96 20.35 -21.27
C PRO A 134 24.55 20.83 -21.70
N ASP A 135 24.37 21.11 -22.99
CA ASP A 135 23.12 21.51 -23.65
C ASP A 135 22.45 20.34 -24.40
N ALA A 136 22.69 19.10 -23.95
CA ALA A 136 22.18 17.89 -24.60
C ALA A 136 20.66 17.72 -24.51
N GLU A 137 20.09 16.99 -25.47
CA GLU A 137 18.69 16.56 -25.40
C GLU A 137 18.63 15.04 -25.26
N LEU A 138 17.98 14.56 -24.20
CA LEU A 138 17.77 13.14 -23.98
C LEU A 138 16.33 12.76 -24.33
N PHE A 139 16.17 11.91 -25.33
CA PHE A 139 14.91 11.28 -25.68
C PHE A 139 14.79 9.93 -24.97
N VAL A 140 13.77 9.77 -24.14
CA VAL A 140 13.44 8.49 -23.52
C VAL A 140 12.16 7.99 -24.15
N TYR A 141 12.18 6.77 -24.68
CA TYR A 141 11.01 6.12 -25.24
C TYR A 141 10.75 4.84 -24.50
N TYR A 142 9.55 4.70 -23.93
CA TYR A 142 9.10 3.49 -23.26
C TYR A 142 7.94 2.87 -24.04
N VAL A 143 8.02 1.56 -24.30
CA VAL A 143 6.91 0.77 -24.84
C VAL A 143 6.67 -0.49 -24.01
N GLY A 144 5.46 -0.65 -23.49
CA GLY A 144 5.14 -1.74 -22.58
C GLY A 144 3.86 -1.53 -21.79
N HIS A 145 3.66 -2.35 -20.74
CA HIS A 145 2.53 -2.24 -19.83
C HIS A 145 2.80 -1.19 -18.75
N GLY A 146 1.83 -0.31 -18.53
CA GLY A 146 1.73 0.51 -17.33
C GLY A 146 0.52 0.08 -16.50
N SER A 147 0.51 0.45 -15.22
CA SER A 147 -0.66 0.24 -14.35
C SER A 147 -0.62 1.12 -13.10
N ARG A 148 -1.67 1.07 -12.28
CA ARG A 148 -1.83 1.84 -11.04
C ARG A 148 -1.95 0.93 -9.83
N ASP A 149 -1.32 1.32 -8.72
CA ASP A 149 -1.55 0.66 -7.42
C ASP A 149 -2.74 1.31 -6.68
N LEU A 150 -3.95 0.87 -7.02
CA LEU A 150 -5.18 1.33 -6.35
C LEU A 150 -5.44 0.64 -5.00
N ARG A 151 -4.58 -0.29 -4.58
CA ARG A 151 -4.68 -0.97 -3.28
C ARG A 151 -3.73 -0.40 -2.24
N GLY A 152 -2.59 0.14 -2.68
CA GLY A 152 -1.57 0.77 -1.85
C GLY A 152 -1.88 2.22 -1.48
N SER A 153 -2.69 2.93 -2.28
CA SER A 153 -3.12 4.28 -1.96
C SER A 153 -4.37 4.22 -1.07
N ASN A 154 -4.34 4.82 0.12
CA ASN A 154 -5.52 4.95 1.00
C ASN A 154 -6.59 5.91 0.42
N THR A 155 -6.62 6.11 -0.90
CA THR A 155 -7.48 7.05 -1.61
C THR A 155 -8.39 6.31 -2.57
N THR A 156 -9.65 6.74 -2.61
CA THR A 156 -10.65 6.26 -3.58
C THR A 156 -10.54 7.00 -4.92
N ASN A 157 -9.56 7.90 -5.05
CA ASN A 157 -9.34 8.73 -6.23
C ASN A 157 -8.27 8.09 -7.12
N ALA A 158 -8.67 7.60 -8.30
CA ALA A 158 -7.73 7.00 -9.26
C ALA A 158 -6.67 8.00 -9.73
N ALA A 159 -7.00 9.28 -9.73
CA ALA A 159 -6.10 10.42 -9.93
C ALA A 159 -4.82 10.36 -9.09
N GLU A 160 -4.98 10.03 -7.81
CA GLU A 160 -3.97 10.16 -6.76
C GLU A 160 -3.19 8.85 -6.53
N SER A 161 -3.55 7.77 -7.23
CA SER A 161 -2.81 6.51 -7.14
C SER A 161 -1.55 6.56 -8.00
N GLU A 162 -0.43 6.14 -7.43
CA GLU A 162 0.86 6.12 -8.09
C GLU A 162 0.86 5.21 -9.34
N GLY A 163 1.42 5.72 -10.43
CA GLY A 163 1.62 5.00 -11.69
C GLY A 163 2.90 4.19 -11.68
N TYR A 164 2.86 3.02 -12.31
CA TYR A 164 3.98 2.09 -12.39
C TYR A 164 4.17 1.59 -13.82
N LEU A 165 5.43 1.49 -14.24
CA LEU A 165 5.86 0.80 -15.45
C LEU A 165 6.17 -0.65 -15.09
N LEU A 166 5.56 -1.61 -15.79
CA LEU A 166 5.80 -3.01 -15.50
C LEU A 166 7.11 -3.46 -16.17
N ALA A 167 7.93 -4.15 -15.39
CA ALA A 167 9.08 -4.91 -15.84
C ALA A 167 8.68 -6.36 -16.19
N THR A 168 9.59 -7.13 -16.78
CA THR A 168 9.31 -8.53 -17.17
C THR A 168 8.85 -9.42 -16.01
N ASN A 169 9.35 -9.17 -14.79
CA ASN A 169 9.02 -9.90 -13.58
C ASN A 169 8.01 -9.17 -12.67
N SER A 170 7.35 -8.12 -13.15
CA SER A 170 6.35 -7.41 -12.36
C SER A 170 5.11 -8.26 -12.09
N ARG A 171 4.61 -8.17 -10.87
CA ARG A 171 3.38 -8.84 -10.43
C ARG A 171 2.27 -7.80 -10.33
N PRO A 172 1.22 -7.87 -11.17
CA PRO A 172 0.11 -6.92 -11.15
C PRO A 172 -0.57 -6.73 -9.78
N ALA A 173 -0.51 -7.73 -8.90
CA ALA A 173 -1.05 -7.65 -7.53
C ALA A 173 -0.13 -6.95 -6.51
N LEU A 174 1.13 -6.66 -6.86
CA LEU A 174 2.19 -6.13 -5.98
C LEU A 174 3.03 -5.06 -6.71
N LEU A 175 2.38 -4.15 -7.44
CA LEU A 175 3.05 -3.15 -8.29
C LEU A 175 4.06 -2.30 -7.51
N SER A 176 3.67 -1.78 -6.34
CA SER A 176 4.56 -1.01 -5.45
C SER A 176 5.84 -1.72 -4.99
N ARG A 177 5.96 -3.03 -5.22
CA ARG A 177 7.15 -3.82 -4.87
C ARG A 177 7.87 -4.43 -6.06
N THR A 178 7.20 -4.59 -7.19
CA THR A 178 7.68 -5.42 -8.31
C THR A 178 7.69 -4.69 -9.65
N ALA A 179 7.11 -3.49 -9.72
CA ALA A 179 7.14 -2.62 -10.88
C ALA A 179 7.95 -1.35 -10.56
N TYR A 180 8.28 -0.59 -11.60
CA TYR A 180 9.07 0.64 -11.48
C TYR A 180 8.15 1.85 -11.37
N SER A 181 8.33 2.68 -10.35
CA SER A 181 7.48 3.86 -10.13
C SER A 181 7.70 4.90 -11.24
N TYR A 182 6.61 5.39 -11.82
CA TYR A 182 6.64 6.48 -12.81
C TYR A 182 7.15 7.79 -12.20
N ASP A 183 6.80 8.05 -10.93
CA ASP A 183 7.25 9.23 -10.21
C ASP A 183 8.76 9.15 -9.92
N THR A 184 9.26 7.97 -9.55
CA THR A 184 10.71 7.74 -9.44
C THR A 184 11.43 7.94 -10.78
N LEU A 185 10.85 7.47 -11.90
CA LEU A 185 11.42 7.72 -13.23
C LEU A 185 11.56 9.21 -13.51
N LEU A 186 10.50 10.00 -13.32
CA LEU A 186 10.53 11.44 -13.57
C LEU A 186 11.54 12.17 -12.68
N ALA A 187 11.56 11.87 -11.38
CA ALA A 187 12.51 12.46 -10.43
C ALA A 187 13.97 12.15 -10.81
N ASN A 188 14.24 10.93 -11.27
CA ASN A 188 15.59 10.51 -11.62
C ASN A 188 16.04 11.05 -12.98
N LEU A 189 15.14 11.17 -13.94
CA LEU A 189 15.41 11.84 -15.22
C LEU A 189 15.76 13.33 -15.02
N ASP A 190 15.01 14.02 -14.17
CA ASP A 190 15.27 15.41 -13.77
C ASP A 190 16.62 15.55 -13.06
N ALA A 191 16.91 14.67 -12.09
CA ALA A 191 18.19 14.66 -11.41
C ALA A 191 19.36 14.35 -12.38
N TYR A 192 19.15 13.48 -13.36
CA TYR A 192 20.15 13.12 -14.36
C TYR A 192 20.46 14.27 -15.31
N GLN A 193 19.42 14.97 -15.78
CA GLN A 193 19.54 16.19 -16.57
C GLN A 193 20.33 17.26 -15.81
N LYS A 194 19.91 17.60 -14.59
CA LYS A 194 20.54 18.65 -13.77
C LYS A 194 22.01 18.37 -13.48
N ARG A 195 22.40 17.09 -13.41
CA ARG A 195 23.77 16.69 -13.11
C ARG A 195 24.65 16.62 -14.36
N ASN A 196 24.17 16.05 -15.45
CA ASN A 196 25.01 15.69 -16.59
C ASN A 196 24.92 16.69 -17.75
N PHE A 197 23.76 17.32 -17.95
CA PHE A 197 23.52 18.29 -19.01
C PHE A 197 22.56 19.39 -18.51
N PRO A 198 23.04 20.26 -17.60
CA PRO A 198 22.20 21.22 -16.87
C PRO A 198 21.53 22.29 -17.75
N ASP A 199 22.08 22.56 -18.95
CA ASP A 199 21.53 23.50 -19.92
C ASP A 199 20.64 22.79 -20.96
N GLY A 200 20.53 21.46 -20.86
CA GLY A 200 19.79 20.60 -21.77
C GLY A 200 18.40 20.22 -21.26
N ARG A 201 17.79 19.16 -21.80
CA ARG A 201 16.42 18.74 -21.44
C ARG A 201 16.16 17.26 -21.67
N VAL A 202 15.07 16.76 -21.07
CA VAL A 202 14.58 15.39 -21.25
C VAL A 202 13.20 15.41 -21.88
N VAL A 203 12.99 14.58 -22.90
CA VAL A 203 11.69 14.33 -23.52
C VAL A 203 11.35 12.85 -23.34
N LEU A 204 10.26 12.55 -22.65
CA LEU A 204 9.79 11.20 -22.37
C LEU A 204 8.53 10.90 -23.18
N PHE A 205 8.62 9.90 -24.06
CA PHE A 205 7.50 9.33 -24.81
C PHE A 205 7.12 7.96 -24.24
N MET A 206 5.84 7.73 -23.98
CA MET A 206 5.36 6.47 -23.39
C MET A 206 4.23 5.84 -24.19
N GLU A 207 4.51 4.76 -24.90
CA GLU A 207 3.52 3.84 -25.46
C GLU A 207 3.12 2.81 -24.39
N SER A 208 2.25 3.23 -23.47
CA SER A 208 1.74 2.37 -22.38
C SER A 208 0.35 2.79 -21.89
N CYS A 209 -0.48 1.82 -21.51
CA CYS A 209 -1.73 2.06 -20.79
C CYS A 209 -1.44 2.39 -19.32
N PHE A 210 -2.03 3.44 -18.73
CA PHE A 210 -2.04 3.63 -17.26
C PHE A 210 -3.40 3.31 -16.63
N SER A 211 -4.34 2.81 -17.43
CA SER A 211 -5.69 2.40 -17.03
C SER A 211 -5.76 1.01 -16.39
N GLY A 212 -4.67 0.23 -16.44
CA GLY A 212 -4.66 -1.16 -15.99
C GLY A 212 -5.37 -2.13 -16.94
N GLU A 213 -5.63 -1.70 -18.18
CA GLU A 213 -6.24 -2.49 -19.26
C GLU A 213 -5.20 -3.04 -20.26
N THR A 214 -5.52 -4.18 -20.86
CA THR A 214 -4.90 -4.68 -22.10
C THR A 214 -5.51 -3.96 -23.32
N ASN A 215 -4.88 -4.11 -24.49
CA ASN A 215 -5.38 -3.63 -25.80
C ASN A 215 -6.82 -4.09 -26.14
N ASP A 216 -7.33 -5.14 -25.49
CA ASP A 216 -8.69 -5.64 -25.72
C ASP A 216 -9.71 -5.10 -24.69
N GLY A 217 -9.32 -4.12 -23.86
CA GLY A 217 -10.19 -3.54 -22.82
C GLY A 217 -10.46 -4.49 -21.65
N VAL A 218 -9.53 -5.40 -21.38
CA VAL A 218 -9.62 -6.38 -20.28
C VAL A 218 -8.54 -6.07 -19.26
N ALA A 219 -8.80 -6.28 -17.97
CA ALA A 219 -7.78 -6.07 -16.95
C ALA A 219 -6.53 -6.90 -17.23
N LEU A 220 -5.35 -6.32 -16.95
CA LEU A 220 -4.04 -7.00 -17.03
C LEU A 220 -3.99 -8.34 -16.27
N ASN A 221 -4.87 -8.51 -15.27
CA ASN A 221 -5.15 -9.75 -14.55
C ASN A 221 -6.54 -9.66 -13.87
N PRO A 222 -7.26 -10.78 -13.60
CA PRO A 222 -8.50 -10.78 -12.81
C PRO A 222 -8.46 -9.98 -11.50
N SER A 223 -7.30 -9.95 -10.83
CA SER A 223 -7.10 -9.20 -9.59
C SER A 223 -6.94 -7.69 -9.77
N MET A 224 -6.81 -7.20 -11.00
CA MET A 224 -6.82 -5.77 -11.39
C MET A 224 -8.16 -5.32 -12.00
N ALA A 225 -9.18 -6.18 -12.04
CA ALA A 225 -10.52 -5.80 -12.54
C ALA A 225 -11.14 -4.62 -11.76
N ALA A 226 -10.74 -4.41 -10.51
CA ALA A 226 -11.12 -3.24 -9.72
C ALA A 226 -10.52 -1.93 -10.23
N ALA A 227 -9.37 -1.97 -10.93
CA ALA A 227 -8.79 -0.79 -11.57
C ALA A 227 -9.62 -0.28 -12.74
N LEU A 228 -10.28 -1.20 -13.45
CA LEU A 228 -11.25 -0.89 -14.50
C LEU A 228 -12.52 -0.18 -13.98
N LEU A 229 -12.79 -0.30 -12.68
CA LEU A 229 -14.01 0.20 -12.03
C LEU A 229 -13.76 1.51 -11.26
N ALA A 230 -12.51 1.99 -11.21
CA ALA A 230 -12.17 3.22 -10.53
C ALA A 230 -12.63 4.44 -11.38
N PRO A 231 -13.12 5.53 -10.74
CA PRO A 231 -13.55 6.72 -11.47
C PRO A 231 -12.43 7.24 -12.39
N THR A 232 -12.80 7.52 -13.64
CA THR A 232 -11.91 7.92 -14.74
C THR A 232 -11.40 9.37 -14.65
N GLU A 233 -11.86 10.14 -13.67
CA GLU A 233 -11.48 11.54 -13.52
C GLU A 233 -10.22 11.70 -12.68
N GLY A 234 -9.25 12.45 -13.20
CA GLY A 234 -8.21 13.11 -12.40
C GLY A 234 -6.76 12.68 -12.63
N TRP A 235 -6.43 12.05 -13.75
CA TRP A 235 -5.11 12.36 -14.33
C TRP A 235 -5.30 13.47 -15.36
N ASP A 236 -5.71 14.62 -14.85
CA ASP A 236 -5.58 15.87 -15.58
C ASP A 236 -4.08 16.18 -15.55
N GLU A 237 -3.41 15.78 -16.63
CA GLU A 237 -2.01 16.03 -16.96
C GLU A 237 -0.97 15.19 -16.17
N PRO A 238 0.14 14.81 -16.82
CA PRO A 238 1.39 14.56 -16.09
C PRO A 238 1.80 15.86 -15.42
N GLN A 239 1.32 16.16 -14.21
CA GLN A 239 1.91 17.23 -13.41
C GLN A 239 3.25 16.73 -12.87
N SER A 240 4.33 16.95 -13.62
CA SER A 240 5.66 16.74 -13.07
C SER A 240 6.09 18.02 -12.36
N GLU A 241 6.48 17.91 -11.08
CA GLU A 241 7.25 18.94 -10.37
C GLU A 241 8.70 19.04 -10.92
N HIS A 242 8.96 18.43 -12.08
CA HIS A 242 10.25 18.06 -12.62
C HIS A 242 10.42 18.65 -14.03
N ASP A 243 11.63 19.02 -14.43
CA ASP A 243 11.90 19.63 -15.74
C ASP A 243 12.05 18.53 -16.82
N VAL A 244 10.98 17.75 -17.01
CA VAL A 244 10.87 16.66 -17.98
C VAL A 244 9.61 16.88 -18.80
N ILE A 245 9.72 16.85 -20.13
CA ILE A 245 8.57 16.95 -21.04
C ILE A 245 8.02 15.53 -21.24
N ALA A 246 6.88 15.21 -20.64
CA ALA A 246 6.28 13.88 -20.74
C ALA A 246 5.05 13.84 -21.67
N ILE A 247 5.05 12.86 -22.59
CA ILE A 247 3.93 12.58 -23.51
C ILE A 247 3.60 11.09 -23.46
N ALA A 248 2.35 10.79 -23.12
CA ALA A 248 1.85 9.43 -22.97
C ALA A 248 0.81 9.08 -24.05
N ALA A 249 0.80 7.82 -24.48
CA ALA A 249 -0.06 7.30 -25.53
C ALA A 249 -1.55 7.31 -25.18
N ALA A 250 -1.87 7.27 -23.88
CA ALA A 250 -3.23 7.22 -23.40
C ALA A 250 -3.35 7.84 -22.00
N GLY A 251 -4.54 8.37 -21.69
CA GLY A 251 -4.91 8.84 -20.36
C GLY A 251 -5.12 7.70 -19.36
N ALA A 252 -5.41 8.05 -18.12
CA ALA A 252 -5.73 7.08 -17.07
C ALA A 252 -7.03 6.30 -17.35
N ASP A 253 -7.90 6.84 -18.20
CA ASP A 253 -9.24 6.38 -18.51
C ASP A 253 -9.36 5.71 -19.89
N THR A 254 -8.29 5.71 -20.69
CA THR A 254 -8.28 5.10 -22.02
C THR A 254 -7.09 4.14 -22.15
N PRO A 255 -7.25 2.99 -22.81
CA PRO A 255 -6.13 2.11 -23.14
C PRO A 255 -5.33 2.65 -24.35
N ALA A 256 -4.07 2.20 -24.46
CA ALA A 256 -3.26 2.32 -25.65
C ALA A 256 -3.48 1.10 -26.56
N TYR A 257 -3.87 1.33 -27.81
CA TYR A 257 -4.19 0.29 -28.77
C TYR A 257 -3.07 0.03 -29.78
N TRP A 258 -3.09 -1.18 -30.34
CA TRP A 258 -2.22 -1.61 -31.43
C TRP A 258 -2.99 -1.67 -32.75
N ASP A 259 -2.34 -1.26 -33.84
CA ASP A 259 -2.80 -1.49 -35.20
C ASP A 259 -2.29 -2.85 -35.70
N GLU A 260 -3.14 -3.87 -35.69
CA GLU A 260 -2.75 -5.21 -36.16
C GLU A 260 -2.51 -5.28 -37.67
N GLU A 261 -2.98 -4.32 -38.47
CA GLU A 261 -2.69 -4.28 -39.91
C GLU A 261 -1.31 -3.67 -40.17
N ARG A 262 -0.94 -2.66 -39.38
CA ARG A 262 0.34 -1.94 -39.49
C ARG A 262 1.45 -2.47 -38.60
N HIS A 263 1.14 -3.41 -37.70
CA HIS A 263 2.08 -3.98 -36.72
C HIS A 263 2.78 -2.92 -35.86
N ILE A 264 2.03 -1.92 -35.36
CA ILE A 264 2.60 -0.80 -34.61
C ILE A 264 1.57 -0.22 -33.62
N GLY A 265 2.04 0.47 -32.57
CA GLY A 265 1.18 1.22 -31.66
C GLY A 265 0.55 2.42 -32.33
N LEU A 266 -0.70 2.74 -31.99
CA LEU A 266 -1.38 3.90 -32.59
C LEU A 266 -0.67 5.21 -32.26
N PHE A 267 -0.16 5.34 -31.04
CA PHE A 267 0.59 6.51 -30.63
C PHE A 267 1.94 6.57 -31.33
N THR A 268 2.67 5.46 -31.42
CA THR A 268 3.98 5.41 -32.06
C THR A 268 3.92 5.70 -33.56
N ASP A 269 2.93 5.16 -34.28
CA ASP A 269 2.71 5.48 -35.70
C ASP A 269 2.45 6.99 -35.89
N ALA A 270 1.60 7.57 -35.02
CA ALA A 270 1.34 9.00 -35.02
C ALA A 270 2.56 9.83 -34.59
N LEU A 271 3.36 9.37 -33.63
CA LEU A 271 4.57 10.06 -33.17
C LEU A 271 5.60 10.16 -34.29
N VAL A 272 5.86 9.05 -34.98
CA VAL A 272 6.77 9.00 -36.14
C VAL A 272 6.24 9.92 -37.25
N ALA A 273 4.97 9.77 -37.64
CA ALA A 273 4.37 10.61 -38.65
C ALA A 273 4.42 12.11 -38.30
N GLY A 274 4.17 12.44 -37.03
CA GLY A 274 4.17 13.80 -36.49
C GLY A 274 5.55 14.43 -36.59
N LEU A 275 6.55 13.80 -35.96
CA LEU A 275 7.93 14.30 -35.89
C LEU A 275 8.67 14.28 -37.25
N SER A 276 8.29 13.41 -38.19
CA SER A 276 8.78 13.46 -39.57
C SER A 276 8.16 14.61 -40.41
N GLY A 277 7.25 15.41 -39.83
CA GLY A 277 6.78 16.66 -40.43
C GLY A 277 5.26 16.85 -40.49
N ARG A 278 4.45 15.83 -40.23
CA ARG A 278 2.99 16.00 -40.28
C ARG A 278 2.45 16.85 -39.13
N ALA A 279 3.14 16.90 -37.99
CA ALA A 279 2.75 17.77 -36.89
C ALA A 279 2.89 19.25 -37.27
N ASP A 280 3.94 19.64 -38.02
CA ASP A 280 4.12 21.01 -38.52
C ASP A 280 3.02 21.41 -39.52
N SER A 281 2.59 20.48 -40.40
CA SER A 281 1.61 20.80 -41.45
C SER A 281 0.14 20.59 -41.08
N GLU A 282 -0.18 19.57 -40.28
CA GLU A 282 -1.56 19.19 -39.92
C GLU A 282 -1.91 19.58 -38.47
N GLY A 283 -0.92 19.70 -37.60
CA GLY A 283 -1.06 20.13 -36.20
C GLY A 283 -0.50 21.52 -35.90
N GLY A 284 0.11 22.19 -36.90
CA GLY A 284 0.92 23.39 -36.68
C GLY A 284 0.80 24.45 -37.77
N ASP A 285 1.74 25.39 -37.77
CA ASP A 285 1.70 26.59 -38.63
C ASP A 285 2.53 26.48 -39.93
N GLY A 286 3.20 25.34 -40.16
CA GLY A 286 4.03 25.09 -41.33
C GLY A 286 5.33 25.89 -41.36
N ASN A 287 5.83 26.33 -40.21
CA ASN A 287 7.07 27.11 -40.10
C ASN A 287 8.35 26.24 -40.25
N GLY A 288 8.21 24.92 -40.36
CA GLY A 288 9.33 23.98 -40.51
C GLY A 288 9.97 23.56 -39.18
N THR A 289 9.27 23.80 -38.07
CA THR A 289 9.64 23.43 -36.71
C THR A 289 8.44 22.72 -36.08
N ILE A 290 8.69 21.74 -35.22
CA ILE A 290 7.63 21.06 -34.49
C ILE A 290 7.81 21.37 -33.02
N THR A 291 6.83 22.03 -32.42
CA THR A 291 6.75 22.29 -30.98
C THR A 291 6.04 21.16 -30.22
N VAL A 292 6.13 21.17 -28.88
CA VAL A 292 5.37 20.24 -28.02
C VAL A 292 3.86 20.39 -28.26
N ALA A 293 3.37 21.63 -28.43
CA ALA A 293 1.96 21.92 -28.72
C ALA A 293 1.49 21.27 -30.02
N GLU A 294 2.21 21.51 -31.11
CA GLU A 294 1.84 21.03 -32.45
C GLU A 294 1.86 19.51 -32.53
N LEU A 295 2.89 18.89 -31.93
CA LEU A 295 2.94 17.43 -31.82
C LEU A 295 1.76 16.92 -30.99
N GLY A 296 1.47 17.56 -29.86
CA GLY A 296 0.38 17.15 -28.97
C GLY A 296 -0.99 17.21 -29.64
N ASP A 297 -1.28 18.27 -30.38
CA ASP A 297 -2.51 18.43 -31.14
C ASP A 297 -2.63 17.40 -32.27
N PHE A 298 -1.53 17.17 -33.00
CA PHE A 298 -1.49 16.15 -34.04
C PHE A 298 -1.75 14.75 -33.48
N LEU A 299 -1.09 14.40 -32.37
CA LEU A 299 -1.25 13.11 -31.69
C LEU A 299 -2.70 12.89 -31.25
N ARG A 300 -3.30 13.87 -30.55
CA ARG A 300 -4.70 13.80 -30.10
C ARG A 300 -5.68 13.58 -31.26
N GLN A 301 -5.46 14.24 -32.39
CA GLN A 301 -6.33 14.08 -33.56
C GLN A 301 -6.11 12.74 -34.28
N SER A 302 -4.85 12.41 -34.60
CA SER A 302 -4.49 11.25 -35.40
C SER A 302 -4.79 9.92 -34.68
N VAL A 303 -4.42 9.82 -33.39
CA VAL A 303 -4.62 8.60 -32.59
C VAL A 303 -6.10 8.32 -32.38
N SER A 304 -6.87 9.32 -31.95
CA SER A 304 -8.32 9.15 -31.74
C SER A 304 -9.05 8.83 -33.05
N ALA A 305 -8.65 9.41 -34.18
CA ALA A 305 -9.24 9.10 -35.49
C ALA A 305 -8.95 7.66 -35.94
N ARG A 306 -7.72 7.17 -35.76
CA ARG A 306 -7.36 5.79 -36.11
C ARG A 306 -8.02 4.77 -35.19
N ALA A 307 -8.07 5.03 -33.88
CA ALA A 307 -8.75 4.15 -32.91
C ALA A 307 -10.23 3.95 -33.26
N ARG A 308 -10.93 5.00 -33.68
CA ARG A 308 -12.34 4.94 -34.14
C ARG A 308 -12.48 4.15 -35.43
N THR A 309 -11.57 4.32 -36.37
CA THR A 309 -11.57 3.60 -37.66
C THR A 309 -11.36 2.09 -37.47
N LEU A 310 -10.54 1.72 -36.48
CA LEU A 310 -10.31 0.31 -36.10
C LEU A 310 -11.44 -0.27 -35.21
N GLY A 311 -12.44 0.53 -34.84
CA GLY A 311 -13.53 0.09 -33.97
C GLY A 311 -13.10 -0.23 -32.53
N LYS A 312 -11.95 0.28 -32.09
CA LYS A 312 -11.36 -0.02 -30.78
C LYS A 312 -11.88 0.87 -29.65
N GLY A 313 -12.48 2.02 -29.96
CA GLY A 313 -13.00 2.96 -28.97
C GLY A 313 -12.30 4.32 -29.07
N ASP A 314 -11.99 4.93 -27.92
CA ASP A 314 -11.31 6.21 -27.82
C ASP A 314 -9.94 5.98 -27.15
N GLN A 315 -8.87 6.49 -27.76
CA GLN A 315 -7.54 6.57 -27.17
C GLN A 315 -7.12 8.03 -27.22
N ARG A 316 -6.77 8.59 -26.06
CA ARG A 316 -6.45 10.01 -25.90
C ARG A 316 -5.03 10.18 -25.38
N PRO A 317 -4.07 10.49 -26.28
CA PRO A 317 -2.73 10.87 -25.86
C PRO A 317 -2.75 12.04 -24.87
N GLN A 318 -1.90 11.95 -23.86
CA GLN A 318 -1.70 12.99 -22.85
C GLN A 318 -0.38 13.69 -23.11
N VAL A 319 -0.41 15.02 -23.08
CA VAL A 319 0.75 15.88 -23.31
C VAL A 319 0.80 16.82 -22.13
N GLN A 320 1.95 16.95 -21.51
CA GLN A 320 2.12 17.89 -20.41
C GLN A 320 1.94 19.33 -20.88
N GLU A 321 1.17 20.14 -20.16
CA GLU A 321 0.89 21.54 -20.53
C GLU A 321 2.06 22.51 -20.26
N GLN A 322 3.15 22.03 -19.67
CA GLN A 322 4.38 22.81 -19.54
C GLN A 322 5.17 22.78 -20.84
N ASP A 323 5.86 23.88 -21.13
CA ASP A 323 6.80 23.96 -22.25
C ASP A 323 6.21 23.70 -23.65
N LEU A 324 4.92 23.98 -23.83
CA LEU A 324 4.19 23.80 -25.09
C LEU A 324 4.89 24.43 -26.31
N GLU A 325 5.55 25.58 -26.12
CA GLU A 325 6.28 26.32 -27.16
C GLU A 325 7.72 25.81 -27.38
N LYS A 326 8.22 24.86 -26.58
CA LYS A 326 9.57 24.30 -26.80
C LYS A 326 9.55 23.49 -28.11
N THR A 327 10.45 23.84 -29.03
CA THR A 327 10.73 23.08 -30.26
C THR A 327 11.20 21.67 -29.92
N LEU A 328 10.62 20.60 -30.47
CA LEU A 328 11.10 19.22 -30.38
C LEU A 328 11.94 18.82 -31.59
N ALA A 329 11.59 19.30 -32.79
CA ALA A 329 12.30 18.97 -34.02
C ALA A 329 12.37 20.18 -34.96
N ASN A 330 13.52 20.37 -35.60
CA ASN A 330 13.68 21.28 -36.73
C ASN A 330 13.67 20.43 -38.01
N LEU A 331 12.75 20.70 -38.93
CA LEU A 331 12.66 19.92 -40.15
C LEU A 331 13.75 20.35 -41.13
N ALA A 332 14.42 19.37 -41.75
CA ALA A 332 15.34 19.61 -42.87
C ALA A 332 14.65 20.19 -44.12
N ARG A 333 13.32 20.13 -44.17
CA ARG A 333 12.51 20.55 -45.32
C ARG A 333 12.02 21.98 -45.15
N THR A 334 12.41 22.87 -46.05
CA THR A 334 11.51 23.91 -46.58
C THR A 334 10.40 23.20 -47.37
N PRO A 335 9.18 23.79 -47.50
CA PRO A 335 8.16 23.24 -48.40
C PRO A 335 8.80 23.00 -49.76
N GLN A 336 8.65 21.80 -50.32
CA GLN A 336 9.31 21.36 -51.55
C GLN A 336 9.52 22.52 -52.55
N PRO A 337 10.76 22.99 -52.79
CA PRO A 337 11.09 23.51 -54.09
C PRO A 337 11.18 22.28 -54.99
N THR A 338 10.27 22.19 -55.95
CA THR A 338 10.33 21.18 -57.01
C THR A 338 11.76 21.10 -57.53
N ALA A 339 12.43 19.97 -57.30
CA ALA A 339 13.64 19.62 -58.01
C ALA A 339 13.42 19.90 -59.50
N SER A 340 14.40 20.51 -60.18
CA SER A 340 14.34 20.58 -61.63
C SER A 340 14.24 19.13 -62.12
N PRO A 341 13.13 18.69 -62.74
CA PRO A 341 12.86 17.28 -63.00
C PRO A 341 13.93 16.62 -63.87
N LEU A 342 14.68 17.45 -64.62
CA LEU A 342 15.78 17.05 -65.48
C LEU A 342 17.03 16.60 -64.69
N ILE A 343 17.38 17.29 -63.59
CA ILE A 343 18.57 16.94 -62.80
C ILE A 343 18.30 15.68 -61.97
N GLU A 344 17.11 15.55 -61.39
CA GLU A 344 16.73 14.33 -60.68
C GLU A 344 16.69 13.11 -61.62
N PHE A 345 16.24 13.31 -62.86
CA PHE A 345 16.26 12.27 -63.88
C PHE A 345 17.70 11.88 -64.26
N GLU A 346 18.60 12.83 -64.49
CA GLU A 346 20.00 12.51 -64.84
C GLU A 346 20.77 11.86 -63.69
N VAL A 347 20.53 12.25 -62.43
CA VAL A 347 21.13 11.58 -61.27
C VAL A 347 20.61 10.15 -61.13
N LYS A 348 19.30 9.94 -61.30
CA LYS A 348 18.68 8.59 -61.29
C LYS A 348 19.17 7.73 -62.45
N ASP A 349 19.42 8.31 -63.62
CA ASP A 349 20.02 7.61 -64.77
C ASP A 349 21.45 7.15 -64.48
N LEU A 350 22.30 8.01 -63.93
CA LEU A 350 23.68 7.66 -63.59
C LEU A 350 23.76 6.58 -62.49
N GLU A 351 22.88 6.66 -61.48
CA GLU A 351 22.76 5.64 -60.43
C GLU A 351 22.25 4.30 -61.00
N ALA A 352 21.23 4.33 -61.87
CA ALA A 352 20.73 3.13 -62.54
C ALA A 352 21.82 2.50 -63.43
N ARG A 353 22.59 3.31 -64.15
CA ARG A 353 23.69 2.83 -64.99
C ARG A 353 24.84 2.22 -64.18
N LEU A 354 25.11 2.68 -62.95
CA LEU A 354 26.04 2.00 -62.05
C LEU A 354 25.45 0.69 -61.51
N ALA A 355 24.17 0.70 -61.16
CA ALA A 355 23.49 -0.50 -60.67
C ALA A 355 23.40 -1.61 -61.72
N GLU A 356 23.39 -1.25 -63.01
CA GLU A 356 23.27 -2.19 -64.13
C GLU A 356 24.61 -2.60 -64.77
N ILE A 357 25.72 -1.90 -64.47
CA ILE A 357 27.01 -2.18 -65.11
C ILE A 357 27.71 -3.36 -64.43
N ASP A 358 28.08 -4.38 -65.20
CA ASP A 358 28.84 -5.52 -64.68
C ASP A 358 30.19 -5.06 -64.10
N PRO A 359 30.49 -5.34 -62.81
CA PRO A 359 31.76 -4.98 -62.17
C PRO A 359 33.01 -5.56 -62.85
N ARG A 360 32.85 -6.53 -63.76
CA ARG A 360 33.94 -7.11 -64.57
C ARG A 360 34.10 -6.43 -65.93
N ASN A 361 33.19 -5.52 -66.30
CA ASN A 361 33.26 -4.71 -67.52
C ASN A 361 34.12 -3.46 -67.30
N LEU A 362 35.44 -3.64 -67.22
CA LEU A 362 36.40 -2.54 -66.99
C LEU A 362 36.24 -1.36 -67.99
N PRO A 363 36.03 -1.57 -69.31
CA PRO A 363 35.75 -0.48 -70.24
C PRO A 363 34.47 0.30 -69.91
N GLY A 364 33.43 -0.40 -69.46
CA GLY A 364 32.18 0.17 -68.99
C GLY A 364 32.37 1.03 -67.75
N LEU A 365 33.04 0.51 -66.72
CA LEU A 365 33.31 1.21 -65.47
C LEU A 365 34.14 2.49 -65.70
N LYS A 366 35.19 2.42 -66.54
CA LYS A 366 36.00 3.59 -66.92
C LYS A 366 35.19 4.64 -67.70
N ARG A 367 34.19 4.22 -68.48
CA ARG A 367 33.31 5.14 -69.23
C ARG A 367 32.33 5.85 -68.30
N LEU A 368 31.63 5.11 -67.45
CA LEU A 368 30.70 5.67 -66.47
C LEU A 368 31.40 6.63 -65.50
N SER A 369 32.66 6.34 -65.12
CA SER A 369 33.43 7.19 -64.22
C SER A 369 33.66 8.59 -64.81
N ARG A 370 33.96 8.64 -66.11
CA ARG A 370 34.08 9.91 -66.85
C ARG A 370 32.73 10.62 -67.00
N ASP A 371 31.64 9.88 -67.16
CA ASP A 371 30.31 10.46 -67.33
C ASP A 371 29.80 11.12 -66.03
N VAL A 372 30.00 10.47 -64.88
CA VAL A 372 29.69 11.03 -63.55
C VAL A 372 30.54 12.28 -63.28
N GLU A 373 31.83 12.24 -63.61
CA GLU A 373 32.72 13.40 -63.45
C GLU A 373 32.33 14.55 -64.40
N ALA A 374 31.97 14.25 -65.64
CA ALA A 374 31.51 15.23 -66.62
C ALA A 374 30.18 15.88 -66.20
N PHE A 375 29.22 15.11 -65.69
CA PHE A 375 27.93 15.61 -65.19
C PHE A 375 28.12 16.53 -63.98
N ARG A 376 28.92 16.09 -62.99
CA ARG A 376 29.25 16.91 -61.81
C ARG A 376 29.90 18.24 -62.20
N ASN A 377 30.74 18.25 -63.25
CA ASN A 377 31.40 19.45 -63.73
C ASN A 377 30.51 20.33 -64.62
N SER A 378 29.43 19.80 -65.21
CA SER A 378 28.53 20.54 -66.10
C SER A 378 27.31 21.14 -65.39
N CYS A 379 26.82 20.54 -64.30
CA CYS A 379 25.63 21.00 -63.57
C CYS A 379 25.87 22.18 -62.62
N GLY A 380 27.12 22.52 -62.28
CA GLY A 380 27.44 23.70 -61.46
C GLY A 380 26.75 23.72 -60.08
N ASP A 381 26.25 24.89 -59.67
CA ASP A 381 25.59 25.11 -58.37
C ASP A 381 24.23 24.39 -58.23
N ASP A 382 23.61 23.96 -59.34
CA ASP A 382 22.30 23.28 -59.34
C ASP A 382 22.37 21.84 -58.82
N CYS A 383 23.57 21.26 -58.72
CA CYS A 383 23.80 19.93 -58.14
C CYS A 383 23.78 19.92 -56.60
N ARG A 384 23.54 21.05 -55.94
CA ARG A 384 23.69 21.20 -54.48
C ARG A 384 22.83 20.24 -53.65
N SER A 385 21.59 19.98 -54.09
CA SER A 385 20.66 19.02 -53.46
C SER A 385 20.99 17.56 -53.77
N TYR A 386 21.90 17.29 -54.70
CA TYR A 386 22.31 15.93 -55.13
C TYR A 386 23.80 15.63 -54.90
N LEU A 387 24.56 16.59 -54.35
CA LEU A 387 26.01 16.54 -54.24
C LEU A 387 26.49 15.34 -53.41
N ALA A 388 25.79 15.02 -52.32
CA ALA A 388 26.08 13.87 -51.47
C ALA A 388 25.94 12.54 -52.24
N ARG A 389 24.92 12.42 -53.09
CA ARG A 389 24.68 11.21 -53.91
C ARG A 389 25.75 11.06 -54.99
N LEU A 390 26.12 12.15 -55.67
CA LEU A 390 27.13 12.14 -56.73
C LEU A 390 28.55 11.84 -56.22
N ILE A 391 28.90 12.30 -55.01
CA ILE A 391 30.20 11.99 -54.38
C ILE A 391 30.30 10.49 -54.08
N LEU A 392 29.25 9.92 -53.47
CA LEU A 392 29.20 8.49 -53.16
C LEU A 392 29.27 7.62 -54.42
N LEU A 393 28.58 8.05 -55.49
CA LEU A 393 28.60 7.38 -56.79
C LEU A 393 30.01 7.36 -57.43
N GLN A 394 30.75 8.47 -57.32
CA GLN A 394 32.08 8.58 -57.91
C GLN A 394 33.16 7.80 -57.15
N ASP A 395 33.04 7.73 -55.81
CA ASP A 395 33.98 6.98 -54.97
C ASP A 395 33.82 5.46 -55.13
N ASP A 396 32.59 4.97 -55.30
CA ASP A 396 32.34 3.55 -55.56
C ASP A 396 32.97 3.11 -56.89
N LEU A 397 32.77 3.93 -57.92
CA LEU A 397 33.24 3.64 -59.27
C LEU A 397 34.76 3.67 -59.41
N ARG A 398 35.43 4.60 -58.70
CA ARG A 398 36.89 4.70 -58.68
C ARG A 398 37.54 3.47 -58.03
N ARG A 399 36.94 2.96 -56.95
CA ARG A 399 37.40 1.77 -56.24
C ARG A 399 37.36 0.52 -57.13
N GLN A 400 36.32 0.38 -57.95
CA GLN A 400 36.17 -0.77 -58.85
C GLN A 400 37.20 -0.76 -60.00
N VAL A 401 37.52 0.42 -60.55
CA VAL A 401 38.52 0.55 -61.63
C VAL A 401 39.94 0.21 -61.16
N ASP A 402 40.35 0.67 -59.98
CA ASP A 402 41.71 0.46 -59.45
C ASP A 402 42.01 -1.04 -59.18
N LEU A 403 41.00 -1.82 -58.80
CA LEU A 403 41.12 -3.26 -58.56
C LEU A 403 41.39 -4.05 -59.84
N CYS A 404 40.76 -3.68 -60.96
CA CYS A 404 40.95 -4.37 -62.24
C CYS A 404 42.31 -4.07 -62.90
N ASP A 405 42.80 -2.83 -62.82
CA ASP A 405 44.10 -2.45 -63.42
C ASP A 405 45.30 -3.13 -62.71
N ALA A 406 45.20 -3.35 -61.39
CA ALA A 406 46.21 -4.07 -60.61
C ALA A 406 46.31 -5.55 -61.03
N ALA A 407 45.17 -6.19 -61.34
CA ALA A 407 45.12 -7.58 -61.75
C ALA A 407 45.75 -7.78 -63.15
N ALA A 408 45.33 -7.00 -64.16
CA ALA A 408 45.83 -7.11 -65.54
C ALA A 408 47.37 -7.01 -65.67
N THR A 409 48.02 -6.23 -64.81
CA THR A 409 49.48 -6.08 -64.78
C THR A 409 50.19 -7.35 -64.23
N MET A 410 49.48 -8.20 -63.49
CA MET A 410 50.02 -9.44 -62.93
C MET A 410 49.96 -10.62 -63.92
N SER A 411 48.96 -10.73 -64.81
CA SER A 411 48.88 -11.84 -65.79
C SER A 411 49.96 -11.80 -66.86
N GLY A 412 50.22 -10.62 -67.42
CA GLY A 412 51.22 -10.47 -68.50
C GLY A 412 52.59 -11.00 -68.09
N ARG A 413 52.96 -10.84 -66.81
CA ARG A 413 54.24 -11.31 -66.24
C ARG A 413 54.33 -12.83 -66.06
N TRP A 414 53.21 -13.55 -66.05
CA TRP A 414 53.14 -14.99 -65.83
C TRP A 414 53.03 -15.76 -67.14
N GLN A 415 52.44 -15.15 -68.17
CA GLN A 415 52.36 -15.66 -69.54
C GLN A 415 53.75 -15.75 -70.21
N GLU A 416 54.66 -14.81 -69.92
CA GLU A 416 56.06 -14.85 -70.35
C GLU A 416 56.84 -16.07 -69.82
N ARG A 417 56.31 -16.79 -68.82
CA ARG A 417 57.01 -17.92 -68.14
C ARG A 417 56.48 -19.32 -68.51
N GLY A 418 55.60 -19.44 -69.50
CA GLY A 418 55.28 -20.72 -70.17
C GLY A 418 54.54 -21.78 -69.32
N ALA A 419 53.83 -21.40 -68.27
CA ALA A 419 53.20 -22.32 -67.32
C ALA A 419 51.75 -22.74 -67.71
N PHE A 420 51.56 -23.34 -68.90
CA PHE A 420 50.23 -23.70 -69.43
C PHE A 420 49.46 -24.78 -68.63
N ASN A 421 50.09 -25.46 -67.65
CA ASN A 421 49.43 -26.49 -66.83
C ASN A 421 48.84 -25.96 -65.51
N ARG A 422 48.91 -24.64 -65.25
CA ARG A 422 48.28 -23.97 -64.10
C ARG A 422 47.13 -23.06 -64.53
N LEU A 423 46.36 -23.51 -65.52
CA LEU A 423 45.19 -22.80 -66.06
C LEU A 423 44.15 -22.40 -65.00
N ALA A 424 44.06 -23.10 -63.86
CA ALA A 424 43.18 -22.73 -62.75
C ALA A 424 43.62 -21.47 -61.95
N GLU A 425 44.80 -20.90 -62.22
CA GLU A 425 45.26 -19.63 -61.64
C GLU A 425 44.98 -18.42 -62.55
N PHE A 426 44.41 -18.62 -63.75
CA PHE A 426 44.08 -17.57 -64.72
C PHE A 426 42.70 -16.90 -64.52
N ASP A 427 41.79 -17.52 -63.74
CA ASP A 427 40.39 -17.06 -63.55
C ASP A 427 40.26 -15.65 -62.95
N GLN A 428 41.35 -15.02 -62.53
CA GLN A 428 41.35 -13.73 -61.86
C GLN A 428 42.09 -12.61 -62.59
N ILE A 429 42.27 -12.68 -63.92
CA ILE A 429 43.04 -11.62 -64.58
C ILE A 429 42.36 -10.94 -65.78
N CYS A 430 41.10 -10.56 -65.58
CA CYS A 430 40.33 -9.68 -66.46
C CYS A 430 39.84 -10.32 -67.77
N ALA A 431 39.30 -11.53 -67.69
CA ALA A 431 38.35 -12.06 -68.66
C ALA A 431 37.31 -12.95 -67.95
N PRO A 432 36.11 -13.14 -68.52
CA PRO A 432 35.01 -13.79 -67.82
C PRO A 432 35.22 -15.34 -67.68
N PRO A 433 35.13 -15.97 -66.46
CA PRO A 433 35.38 -17.41 -66.21
C PRO A 433 34.77 -18.45 -67.17
N ASP A 434 33.53 -18.32 -67.64
CA ASP A 434 32.91 -19.30 -68.58
C ASP A 434 33.45 -19.18 -69.98
N MET A 435 34.01 -18.02 -70.35
CA MET A 435 34.71 -17.87 -71.60
C MET A 435 36.04 -18.65 -71.55
N VAL A 436 36.68 -18.66 -70.37
CA VAL A 436 37.87 -19.48 -70.05
C VAL A 436 37.50 -20.95 -70.02
N ASP A 437 36.43 -21.33 -69.33
CA ASP A 437 35.97 -22.71 -69.26
C ASP A 437 35.45 -23.24 -70.60
N ALA A 438 34.78 -22.43 -71.43
CA ALA A 438 34.35 -22.80 -72.78
C ALA A 438 35.53 -22.93 -73.77
N CYS A 439 36.57 -22.11 -73.62
CA CYS A 439 37.81 -22.24 -74.37
C CYS A 439 38.60 -23.49 -73.96
N VAL A 440 38.72 -23.76 -72.67
CA VAL A 440 39.42 -24.94 -72.13
C VAL A 440 38.66 -26.23 -72.44
N ALA A 441 37.33 -26.22 -72.35
CA ALA A 441 36.47 -27.35 -72.70
C ALA A 441 36.50 -27.67 -74.20
N SER A 442 36.69 -26.68 -75.09
CA SER A 442 36.77 -26.92 -76.53
C SER A 442 38.04 -27.63 -76.96
N ARG A 443 39.14 -27.52 -76.18
CA ARG A 443 40.49 -28.03 -76.51
C ARG A 443 41.02 -27.60 -77.89
N ASP A 444 40.45 -26.54 -78.44
CA ASP A 444 40.74 -26.01 -79.77
C ASP A 444 40.96 -24.51 -79.69
N LEU A 445 42.18 -24.08 -79.99
CA LEU A 445 42.62 -22.68 -79.93
C LEU A 445 41.95 -21.78 -80.98
N SER A 446 41.25 -22.36 -81.96
CA SER A 446 40.47 -21.63 -82.96
C SER A 446 39.00 -21.45 -82.58
N SER A 447 38.55 -21.99 -81.44
CA SER A 447 37.17 -21.85 -80.96
C SER A 447 36.81 -20.39 -80.68
N LYS A 448 35.52 -20.05 -80.81
CA LYS A 448 35.05 -18.68 -80.59
C LYS A 448 35.41 -18.18 -79.18
N ALA A 449 35.23 -19.00 -78.15
CA ALA A 449 35.62 -18.67 -76.78
C ALA A 449 37.14 -18.41 -76.64
N CYS A 450 37.98 -19.21 -77.31
CA CYS A 450 39.43 -18.98 -77.32
C CYS A 450 39.84 -17.76 -78.18
N GLN A 451 39.10 -17.45 -79.26
CA GLN A 451 39.29 -16.24 -80.06
C GLN A 451 38.92 -14.98 -79.25
N CYS A 452 37.78 -15.00 -78.56
CA CYS A 452 37.34 -13.95 -77.65
C CYS A 452 38.30 -13.71 -76.48
N LEU A 453 38.94 -14.77 -75.97
CA LEU A 453 40.00 -14.65 -74.96
C LEU A 453 41.30 -14.05 -75.49
N ARG A 454 41.56 -14.20 -76.79
CA ARG A 454 42.79 -13.71 -77.43
C ARG A 454 42.64 -12.29 -77.98
N ASP A 455 41.42 -11.87 -78.29
CA ASP A 455 41.03 -10.54 -78.74
C ASP A 455 39.65 -10.15 -78.17
N PRO A 456 39.58 -9.66 -76.91
CA PRO A 456 38.33 -9.43 -76.19
C PRO A 456 37.51 -8.22 -76.68
N GLU A 457 38.02 -7.45 -77.64
CA GLU A 457 37.27 -6.35 -78.28
C GLU A 457 36.56 -6.77 -79.58
N ASP A 458 36.64 -8.05 -79.97
CA ASP A 458 35.85 -8.60 -81.07
C ASP A 458 34.34 -8.51 -80.74
N GLU A 459 33.57 -7.82 -81.60
CA GLU A 459 32.14 -7.54 -81.40
C GLU A 459 31.28 -8.79 -81.15
N SER A 460 31.80 -9.99 -81.47
CA SER A 460 31.06 -11.24 -81.40
C SER A 460 31.10 -11.96 -80.04
N CYS A 461 31.74 -11.37 -79.00
CA CYS A 461 32.22 -12.06 -77.78
C CYS A 461 31.57 -11.70 -76.43
N GLN A 462 30.48 -10.93 -76.33
CA GLN A 462 29.93 -10.47 -75.04
C GLN A 462 28.90 -11.46 -74.38
N ILE A 463 29.28 -12.32 -73.41
CA ILE A 463 28.36 -13.07 -72.49
C ILE A 463 29.02 -13.31 -71.08
N ASP A 464 28.25 -13.33 -69.97
CA ASP A 464 28.67 -13.16 -68.55
C ASP A 464 28.70 -14.44 -67.62
N PRO A 465 29.83 -14.71 -66.92
CA PRO A 465 30.07 -15.74 -65.88
C PRO A 465 29.52 -15.68 -64.48
N ALA A 466 29.28 -14.47 -63.96
CA ALA A 466 28.65 -14.34 -62.67
C ALA A 466 27.25 -14.91 -62.79
N GLN A 467 26.65 -14.82 -63.98
CA GLN A 467 25.41 -15.50 -64.32
C GLN A 467 25.50 -17.02 -64.05
N ILE A 468 26.57 -17.72 -64.43
CA ILE A 468 26.68 -19.18 -64.26
C ILE A 468 26.86 -19.62 -62.79
N CYS A 469 27.68 -18.92 -62.00
CA CYS A 469 27.82 -19.22 -60.56
C CYS A 469 26.62 -18.73 -59.74
N ALA A 470 26.04 -17.56 -60.08
CA ALA A 470 24.85 -17.03 -59.43
C ALA A 470 23.64 -17.93 -59.68
N ASP A 471 23.43 -18.42 -60.91
CA ASP A 471 22.33 -19.34 -61.23
C ASP A 471 22.47 -20.66 -60.44
N GLY A 472 23.69 -21.19 -60.32
CA GLY A 472 23.97 -22.42 -59.57
C GLY A 472 23.79 -22.29 -58.04
N LEU A 473 24.25 -21.17 -57.46
CA LEU A 473 24.09 -20.89 -56.03
C LEU A 473 22.63 -20.54 -55.70
N THR A 474 21.95 -19.77 -56.56
CA THR A 474 20.52 -19.47 -56.44
C THR A 474 19.71 -20.76 -56.42
N SER A 475 19.96 -21.67 -57.38
CA SER A 475 19.30 -22.99 -57.42
C SER A 475 19.53 -23.81 -56.15
N ALA A 476 20.75 -23.79 -55.59
CA ALA A 476 21.07 -24.51 -54.36
C ALA A 476 20.44 -23.85 -53.11
N THR A 477 20.34 -22.53 -53.09
CA THR A 477 19.72 -21.74 -52.02
C THR A 477 18.22 -21.95 -52.01
N GLU A 478 17.55 -21.86 -53.16
CA GLU A 478 16.12 -22.16 -53.32
C GLU A 478 15.79 -23.58 -52.87
N ALA A 479 16.60 -24.57 -53.27
CA ALA A 479 16.45 -25.96 -52.82
C ALA A 479 16.64 -26.11 -51.30
N GLY A 480 17.59 -25.38 -50.70
CA GLY A 480 17.82 -25.37 -49.26
C GLY A 480 16.67 -24.71 -48.47
N VAL A 481 16.12 -23.61 -48.98
CA VAL A 481 14.94 -22.92 -48.41
C VAL A 481 13.73 -23.82 -48.47
N ALA A 482 13.45 -24.45 -49.61
CA ALA A 482 12.31 -25.35 -49.78
C ALA A 482 12.39 -26.60 -48.87
N GLN A 483 13.60 -27.08 -48.60
CA GLN A 483 13.83 -28.26 -47.76
C GLN A 483 14.10 -27.93 -46.29
N THR A 484 14.23 -26.65 -45.93
CA THR A 484 14.68 -26.19 -44.60
C THR A 484 15.95 -26.92 -44.13
N SER A 485 16.92 -27.11 -45.04
CA SER A 485 18.17 -27.85 -44.76
C SER A 485 19.36 -27.24 -45.50
N LEU A 486 20.54 -27.22 -44.86
CA LEU A 486 21.79 -26.78 -45.46
C LEU A 486 22.42 -27.83 -46.40
N ASP A 487 21.86 -29.04 -46.49
CA ASP A 487 22.43 -30.14 -47.29
C ASP A 487 22.62 -29.81 -48.79
N PRO A 488 21.68 -29.12 -49.48
CA PRO A 488 21.87 -28.69 -50.87
C PRO A 488 23.02 -27.71 -51.07
N LEU A 489 23.25 -26.79 -50.14
CA LEU A 489 24.38 -25.86 -50.16
C LEU A 489 25.71 -26.59 -49.91
N LEU A 490 25.73 -27.57 -48.99
CA LEU A 490 26.90 -28.42 -48.76
C LEU A 490 27.21 -29.32 -49.97
N GLN A 491 26.21 -29.68 -50.76
CA GLN A 491 26.37 -30.42 -52.01
C GLN A 491 26.87 -29.51 -53.14
N PHE A 492 26.34 -28.29 -53.28
CA PHE A 492 26.84 -27.25 -54.19
C PHE A 492 28.31 -26.93 -53.90
N GLN A 493 28.69 -26.72 -52.64
CA GLN A 493 30.08 -26.51 -52.24
C GLN A 493 31.01 -27.66 -52.62
N ARG A 494 30.52 -28.92 -52.53
CA ARG A 494 31.30 -30.12 -52.86
C ARG A 494 31.51 -30.29 -54.37
N LEU A 495 30.51 -29.93 -55.19
CA LEU A 495 30.50 -30.16 -56.63
C LEU A 495 31.05 -28.98 -57.44
N GLN A 496 30.71 -27.74 -57.04
CA GLN A 496 31.12 -26.49 -57.70
C GLN A 496 32.20 -25.79 -56.89
N ARG A 497 33.35 -26.46 -56.72
CA ARG A 497 34.44 -26.00 -55.83
C ARG A 497 35.02 -24.62 -56.19
N ASN A 498 34.83 -24.16 -57.44
CA ASN A 498 35.27 -22.85 -57.92
C ASN A 498 34.27 -21.73 -57.51
N CYS A 499 32.96 -21.96 -57.62
CA CYS A 499 31.92 -21.06 -57.10
C CYS A 499 31.82 -21.12 -55.55
N ALA A 500 32.32 -22.19 -54.91
CA ALA A 500 32.29 -22.42 -53.47
C ALA A 500 33.29 -21.58 -52.64
N ARG A 501 34.08 -20.70 -53.30
CA ARG A 501 35.05 -19.79 -52.65
C ARG A 501 34.45 -18.47 -52.23
N ASP A 502 33.30 -18.09 -52.79
CA ASP A 502 32.55 -16.93 -52.32
C ASP A 502 31.85 -17.30 -51.00
N THR A 503 32.62 -17.17 -49.92
CA THR A 503 32.15 -17.47 -48.58
C THR A 503 31.03 -16.52 -48.17
N GLU A 504 30.87 -15.37 -48.82
CA GLU A 504 29.90 -14.35 -48.46
C GLU A 504 28.56 -14.60 -49.15
N ALA A 505 28.52 -14.85 -50.47
CA ALA A 505 27.28 -15.29 -51.13
C ALA A 505 26.81 -16.66 -50.62
N LEU A 506 27.75 -17.55 -50.31
CA LEU A 506 27.44 -18.81 -49.66
C LEU A 506 27.05 -18.62 -48.18
N ALA A 507 27.65 -17.69 -47.44
CA ALA A 507 27.20 -17.36 -46.08
C ALA A 507 25.81 -16.73 -46.11
N ALA A 508 25.52 -15.82 -47.04
CA ALA A 508 24.21 -15.24 -47.28
C ALA A 508 23.21 -16.30 -47.71
N ALA A 509 23.60 -17.28 -48.53
CA ALA A 509 22.76 -18.42 -48.86
C ALA A 509 22.52 -19.32 -47.64
N ARG A 510 23.54 -19.60 -46.83
CA ARG A 510 23.40 -20.35 -45.57
C ARG A 510 22.53 -19.59 -44.58
N GLU A 511 22.66 -18.28 -44.51
CA GLU A 511 21.86 -17.38 -43.68
C GLU A 511 20.42 -17.34 -44.17
N THR A 512 20.20 -17.24 -45.48
CA THR A 512 18.87 -17.31 -46.10
C THR A 512 18.19 -18.65 -45.79
N VAL A 513 18.91 -19.76 -45.93
CA VAL A 513 18.41 -21.10 -45.58
C VAL A 513 18.18 -21.24 -44.08
N CYS A 514 19.09 -20.73 -43.24
CA CYS A 514 18.94 -20.76 -41.78
C CYS A 514 17.79 -19.86 -41.30
N ALA A 515 17.58 -18.69 -41.90
CA ALA A 515 16.48 -17.78 -41.60
C ALA A 515 15.13 -18.36 -42.04
N ALA A 516 15.09 -19.03 -43.19
CA ALA A 516 13.92 -19.79 -43.62
C ALA A 516 13.62 -20.97 -42.68
N ALA A 517 14.65 -21.70 -42.26
CA ALA A 517 14.51 -22.79 -41.29
C ALA A 517 14.05 -22.28 -39.92
N GLU A 518 14.57 -21.14 -39.45
CA GLU A 518 14.21 -20.51 -38.18
C GLU A 518 12.73 -20.10 -38.13
N LYS A 519 12.19 -19.53 -39.21
CA LYS A 519 10.76 -19.17 -39.32
C LYS A 519 9.80 -20.35 -39.13
N GLY A 520 10.24 -21.56 -39.46
CA GLY A 520 9.47 -22.80 -39.26
C GLY A 520 9.95 -23.66 -38.08
N PHE A 521 10.91 -23.17 -37.30
CA PHE A 521 11.54 -23.96 -36.25
C PHE A 521 10.72 -23.91 -34.96
N ASP A 522 10.28 -25.08 -34.50
CA ASP A 522 9.76 -25.22 -33.15
C ASP A 522 10.92 -25.13 -32.14
N ALA A 523 10.99 -24.01 -31.43
CA ALA A 523 11.96 -23.74 -30.37
C ALA A 523 11.96 -24.75 -29.23
N ASN A 524 10.92 -25.60 -29.13
CA ASN A 524 10.81 -26.71 -28.18
C ASN A 524 10.99 -28.10 -28.83
N GLY A 525 11.03 -28.19 -30.16
CA GLY A 525 11.19 -29.41 -30.95
C GLY A 525 12.65 -29.91 -31.05
N PRO A 526 12.90 -31.09 -31.62
CA PRO A 526 14.26 -31.61 -31.84
C PRO A 526 15.00 -30.83 -32.94
N ILE A 527 16.28 -30.52 -32.72
CA ILE A 527 17.15 -29.90 -33.75
C ILE A 527 17.53 -30.97 -34.78
N ALA A 528 17.05 -30.82 -36.02
CA ALA A 528 17.38 -31.74 -37.10
C ALA A 528 18.86 -31.59 -37.57
N PRO A 529 19.53 -32.66 -38.02
CA PRO A 529 20.93 -32.60 -38.44
C PRO A 529 21.23 -31.56 -39.52
N GLY A 530 20.31 -31.38 -40.49
CA GLY A 530 20.47 -30.46 -41.62
C GLY A 530 20.51 -28.97 -41.25
N ILE A 531 20.12 -28.60 -40.03
CA ILE A 531 20.12 -27.22 -39.51
C ILE A 531 21.00 -27.05 -38.25
N ALA A 532 21.61 -28.13 -37.74
CA ALA A 532 22.41 -28.10 -36.51
C ALA A 532 23.63 -27.14 -36.60
N ALA A 533 24.06 -26.80 -37.81
CA ALA A 533 25.13 -25.83 -38.05
C ALA A 533 24.66 -24.36 -38.03
N CYS A 534 23.35 -24.10 -38.09
CA CYS A 534 22.78 -22.75 -38.09
C CYS A 534 23.02 -22.01 -36.75
N PRO A 535 23.22 -20.68 -36.78
CA PRO A 535 23.47 -19.89 -35.56
C PRO A 535 22.35 -19.98 -34.51
N PHE A 536 21.07 -19.86 -34.91
CA PHE A 536 19.93 -19.97 -33.98
C PHE A 536 19.88 -21.35 -33.31
N ALA A 537 20.07 -22.43 -34.08
CA ALA A 537 20.03 -23.80 -33.55
C ALA A 537 21.15 -24.06 -32.54
N LYS A 538 22.36 -23.51 -32.75
CA LYS A 538 23.46 -23.59 -31.78
C LYS A 538 23.17 -22.80 -30.50
N THR A 539 22.55 -21.63 -30.65
CA THR A 539 22.15 -20.78 -29.52
C THR A 539 21.10 -21.50 -28.67
N ILE A 540 20.05 -22.04 -29.30
CA ILE A 540 19.00 -22.82 -28.63
C ILE A 540 19.57 -24.07 -27.95
N ALA A 541 20.49 -24.79 -28.61
CA ALA A 541 21.15 -25.96 -28.00
C ALA A 541 21.96 -25.59 -26.74
N THR A 542 22.55 -24.40 -26.71
CA THR A 542 23.31 -23.91 -25.55
C THR A 542 22.39 -23.49 -24.42
N GLN A 543 21.35 -22.71 -24.73
CA GLN A 543 20.31 -22.30 -23.78
C GLN A 543 19.63 -23.52 -23.13
N ARG A 544 19.32 -24.57 -23.89
CA ARG A 544 18.72 -25.80 -23.34
C ARG A 544 19.63 -26.51 -22.34
N ARG A 545 20.94 -26.61 -22.63
CA ARG A 545 21.90 -27.21 -21.69
C ARG A 545 22.03 -26.40 -20.40
N GLU A 546 22.04 -25.08 -20.51
CA GLU A 546 22.10 -24.18 -19.35
C GLU A 546 20.81 -24.27 -18.52
N ALA A 547 19.64 -24.32 -19.17
CA ALA A 547 18.35 -24.53 -18.51
C ALA A 547 18.24 -25.89 -17.81
N GLU A 548 18.74 -26.97 -18.43
CA GLU A 548 18.80 -28.30 -17.80
C GLU A 548 19.73 -28.33 -16.60
N ARG A 549 20.92 -27.73 -16.72
CA ARG A 549 21.86 -27.59 -15.62
C ARG A 549 21.21 -26.84 -14.47
N CYS A 550 20.54 -25.74 -14.74
CA CYS A 550 19.93 -24.99 -13.66
C CYS A 550 18.78 -25.75 -12.97
N ARG A 551 17.90 -26.41 -13.74
CA ARG A 551 16.86 -27.28 -13.17
C ARG A 551 17.44 -28.36 -12.25
N SER A 552 18.56 -28.96 -12.64
CA SER A 552 19.25 -29.97 -11.83
C SER A 552 19.80 -29.38 -10.53
N GLU A 553 20.42 -28.20 -10.57
CA GLU A 553 20.96 -27.55 -9.37
C GLU A 553 19.85 -27.12 -8.40
N PHE A 554 18.74 -26.57 -8.93
CA PHE A 554 17.60 -26.19 -8.11
C PHE A 554 16.93 -27.41 -7.46
N ALA A 555 16.73 -28.50 -8.21
CA ALA A 555 16.19 -29.74 -7.66
C ALA A 555 17.05 -30.29 -6.50
N ALA A 556 18.37 -30.08 -6.54
CA ALA A 556 19.26 -30.45 -5.45
C ALA A 556 19.12 -29.55 -4.22
N VAL A 557 18.79 -28.26 -4.41
CA VAL A 557 18.41 -27.33 -3.32
C VAL A 557 17.11 -27.76 -2.67
N GLU A 558 16.10 -28.14 -3.46
CA GLU A 558 14.80 -28.60 -2.96
C GLU A 558 14.91 -29.93 -2.18
N ALA A 559 15.75 -30.85 -2.65
CA ALA A 559 16.02 -32.11 -1.96
C ALA A 559 16.65 -31.94 -0.57
N GLN A 560 17.29 -30.78 -0.32
CA GLN A 560 17.94 -30.43 0.95
C GLN A 560 17.24 -29.25 1.61
N SER A 561 15.96 -29.45 1.96
CA SER A 561 15.04 -28.41 2.46
C SER A 561 15.50 -27.62 3.69
N GLY A 562 16.49 -28.11 4.45
CA GLY A 562 17.05 -27.43 5.62
C GLY A 562 18.39 -26.72 5.38
N ASP A 563 18.99 -26.83 4.20
CA ASP A 563 20.26 -26.18 3.91
C ASP A 563 20.00 -24.78 3.35
N HIS A 564 20.08 -23.78 4.23
CA HIS A 564 19.90 -22.36 3.90
C HIS A 564 21.08 -21.80 3.12
N THR A 565 22.29 -22.32 3.35
CA THR A 565 23.51 -21.88 2.65
C THR A 565 23.46 -22.30 1.19
N ARG A 566 23.01 -23.52 0.91
CA ARG A 566 22.88 -24.00 -0.46
C ARG A 566 21.85 -23.22 -1.27
N LEU A 567 20.73 -22.84 -0.65
CA LEU A 567 19.74 -21.97 -1.27
C LEU A 567 20.31 -20.56 -1.52
N ALA A 568 21.06 -19.99 -0.57
CA ALA A 568 21.75 -18.72 -0.75
C ALA A 568 22.77 -18.75 -1.90
N ASN A 569 23.61 -19.78 -1.96
CA ASN A 569 24.58 -19.97 -3.03
C ASN A 569 23.90 -20.12 -4.40
N PHE A 570 22.81 -20.88 -4.48
CA PHE A 570 22.06 -21.01 -5.73
C PHE A 570 21.54 -19.65 -6.22
N ILE A 571 20.96 -18.85 -5.32
CA ILE A 571 20.43 -17.52 -5.66
C ILE A 571 21.56 -16.58 -6.11
N ALA A 572 22.76 -16.71 -5.54
CA ALA A 572 23.91 -15.88 -5.90
C ALA A 572 24.61 -16.33 -7.20
N GLU A 573 24.77 -17.64 -7.42
CA GLU A 573 25.53 -18.21 -8.55
C GLU A 573 24.71 -18.33 -9.84
N TYR A 574 23.37 -18.41 -9.75
CA TYR A 574 22.49 -18.64 -10.89
C TYR A 574 21.41 -17.53 -11.04
N PRO A 575 21.78 -16.24 -11.14
CA PRO A 575 20.82 -15.14 -11.14
C PRO A 575 19.87 -15.14 -12.35
N ASN A 576 20.32 -15.65 -13.50
CA ASN A 576 19.56 -15.68 -14.76
C ASN A 576 18.84 -17.01 -14.99
N CYS A 577 18.72 -17.84 -13.95
CA CYS A 577 18.09 -19.13 -14.06
C CYS A 577 16.56 -19.03 -14.06
N GLY A 578 15.89 -19.84 -14.89
CA GLY A 578 14.43 -19.94 -14.90
C GLY A 578 13.79 -20.39 -13.57
N GLN A 579 14.56 -21.00 -12.66
CA GLN A 579 14.13 -21.40 -11.31
C GLN A 579 14.47 -20.36 -10.23
N ILE A 580 14.98 -19.18 -10.58
CA ILE A 580 15.38 -18.17 -9.58
C ILE A 580 14.16 -17.62 -8.82
N SER A 581 13.01 -17.51 -9.48
CA SER A 581 11.74 -17.13 -8.86
C SER A 581 11.29 -18.19 -7.85
N ASP A 582 11.36 -19.46 -8.21
CA ASP A 582 11.03 -20.59 -7.33
C ASP A 582 11.96 -20.63 -6.11
N ALA A 583 13.25 -20.35 -6.29
CA ALA A 583 14.23 -20.27 -5.20
C ALA A 583 13.92 -19.13 -4.23
N ARG A 584 13.51 -17.96 -4.74
CA ARG A 584 13.08 -16.83 -3.89
C ARG A 584 11.78 -17.12 -3.15
N VAL A 585 10.81 -17.77 -3.81
CA VAL A 585 9.58 -18.24 -3.15
C VAL A 585 9.89 -19.26 -2.06
N LEU A 586 10.85 -20.16 -2.29
CA LEU A 586 11.31 -21.12 -1.29
C LEU A 586 11.96 -20.41 -0.09
N LEU A 587 12.77 -19.37 -0.33
CA LEU A 587 13.34 -18.53 0.73
C LEU A 587 12.25 -17.86 1.57
N ASP A 588 11.31 -17.17 0.93
CA ASP A 588 10.19 -16.50 1.61
C ASP A 588 9.38 -17.48 2.45
N ARG A 589 9.10 -18.68 1.90
CA ARG A 589 8.41 -19.74 2.64
C ARG A 589 9.20 -20.20 3.86
N ARG A 590 10.53 -20.38 3.75
CA ARG A 590 11.39 -20.78 4.89
C ARG A 590 11.40 -19.71 5.98
N ILE A 591 11.50 -18.43 5.61
CA ILE A 591 11.44 -17.30 6.56
C ILE A 591 10.08 -17.27 7.27
N ALA A 592 8.99 -17.33 6.51
CA ALA A 592 7.64 -17.29 7.06
C ALA A 592 7.36 -18.48 8.00
N ASP A 593 7.80 -19.69 7.65
CA ASP A 593 7.66 -20.89 8.48
C ASP A 593 8.50 -20.78 9.76
N ALA A 594 9.74 -20.28 9.68
CA ALA A 594 10.58 -20.07 10.85
C ALA A 594 10.01 -19.01 11.81
N LEU A 595 9.49 -17.90 11.29
CA LEU A 595 8.82 -16.87 12.09
C LEU A 595 7.51 -17.38 12.71
N GLY A 596 6.67 -18.11 11.96
CA GLY A 596 5.45 -18.71 12.51
C GLY A 596 5.73 -19.77 13.59
N LYS A 597 6.83 -20.52 13.46
CA LYS A 597 7.32 -21.41 14.51
C LYS A 597 7.80 -20.65 15.74
N ALA A 598 8.36 -19.45 15.58
CA ALA A 598 8.77 -18.61 16.72
C ALA A 598 7.57 -18.17 17.55
N ASP A 599 6.48 -17.75 16.89
CA ASP A 599 5.24 -17.32 17.54
C ASP A 599 4.55 -18.44 18.32
N THR A 600 4.73 -19.68 17.88
CA THR A 600 4.08 -20.87 18.46
C THR A 600 4.99 -21.71 19.36
N ALA A 601 6.29 -21.40 19.43
CA ALA A 601 7.22 -22.11 20.31
C ALA A 601 6.85 -21.87 21.78
N ARG A 602 6.63 -22.96 22.54
CA ARG A 602 6.26 -22.91 23.97
C ARG A 602 7.24 -23.64 24.87
N THR A 603 7.89 -24.71 24.40
CA THR A 603 8.85 -25.47 25.22
C THR A 603 10.27 -24.93 25.07
N PRO A 604 11.14 -25.06 26.09
CA PRO A 604 12.54 -24.64 25.98
C PRO A 604 13.29 -25.33 24.83
N ALA A 605 12.94 -26.60 24.55
CA ALA A 605 13.52 -27.37 23.45
C ALA A 605 13.10 -26.81 22.07
N ASP A 606 11.84 -26.40 21.92
CA ASP A 606 11.33 -25.82 20.69
C ASP A 606 11.88 -24.41 20.46
N ARG A 607 11.91 -23.57 21.51
CA ARG A 607 12.48 -22.22 21.43
C ARG A 607 13.95 -22.24 21.04
N LYS A 608 14.75 -23.14 21.63
CA LYS A 608 16.16 -23.34 21.25
C LYS A 608 16.32 -23.79 19.80
N ARG A 609 15.45 -24.69 19.32
CA ARG A 609 15.47 -25.18 17.94
C ARG A 609 15.14 -24.07 16.95
N VAL A 610 14.07 -23.32 17.21
CA VAL A 610 13.61 -22.22 16.33
C VAL A 610 14.60 -21.04 16.35
N HIS A 611 15.16 -20.70 17.51
CA HIS A 611 16.24 -19.72 17.61
C HIS A 611 17.43 -20.11 16.73
N GLY A 612 17.84 -21.39 16.76
CA GLY A 612 18.93 -21.90 15.92
C GLY A 612 18.62 -21.80 14.41
N ASP A 613 17.39 -22.11 14.01
CA ASP A 613 16.95 -22.05 12.61
C ASP A 613 16.88 -20.61 12.09
N LEU A 614 16.29 -19.68 12.86
CA LEU A 614 16.27 -18.25 12.53
C LEU A 614 17.68 -17.66 12.44
N THR A 615 18.59 -18.08 13.31
CA THR A 615 20.01 -17.65 13.26
C THR A 615 20.70 -18.17 11.99
N ALA A 616 20.42 -19.41 11.59
CA ALA A 616 20.98 -19.99 10.37
C ALA A 616 20.46 -19.28 9.10
N ILE A 617 19.17 -18.95 9.06
CA ILE A 617 18.58 -18.15 7.97
C ILE A 617 19.19 -16.75 7.94
N ARG A 618 19.25 -16.05 9.08
CA ARG A 618 19.86 -14.73 9.20
C ARG A 618 21.27 -14.70 8.61
N ASN A 619 22.11 -15.66 9.00
CA ASN A 619 23.51 -15.70 8.57
C ASN A 619 23.67 -16.10 7.10
N ALA A 620 22.87 -17.06 6.60
CA ALA A 620 22.95 -17.50 5.21
C ALA A 620 22.55 -16.38 4.23
N PHE A 621 21.70 -15.44 4.65
CA PHE A 621 21.14 -14.39 3.80
C PHE A 621 21.41 -12.96 4.28
N GLU A 622 22.40 -12.74 5.15
CA GLU A 622 22.72 -11.42 5.73
C GLU A 622 23.01 -10.36 4.65
N GLY A 623 23.66 -10.75 3.56
CA GLY A 623 23.94 -9.87 2.40
C GLY A 623 22.80 -9.77 1.38
N SER A 624 21.73 -10.56 1.53
CA SER A 624 20.69 -10.73 0.51
C SER A 624 19.30 -10.30 0.98
N LEU A 625 19.06 -10.21 2.30
CA LEU A 625 17.80 -9.77 2.88
C LEU A 625 17.74 -8.26 3.08
N SER A 626 16.54 -7.71 3.01
CA SER A 626 16.31 -6.30 3.33
C SER A 626 16.57 -6.03 4.81
N ARG A 627 16.93 -4.79 5.15
CA ARG A 627 17.10 -4.35 6.55
C ARG A 627 15.85 -4.63 7.40
N ALA A 628 14.66 -4.50 6.81
CA ALA A 628 13.40 -4.79 7.50
C ALA A 628 13.22 -6.29 7.79
N ALA A 629 13.54 -7.16 6.83
CA ALA A 629 13.47 -8.61 7.02
C ALA A 629 14.49 -9.09 8.07
N LEU A 630 15.71 -8.55 8.03
CA LEU A 630 16.73 -8.81 9.06
C LEU A 630 16.26 -8.34 10.44
N ALA A 631 15.67 -7.15 10.54
CA ALA A 631 15.12 -6.65 11.80
C ALA A 631 14.01 -7.55 12.36
N SER A 632 13.08 -8.02 11.52
CA SER A 632 12.02 -8.95 11.96
C SER A 632 12.58 -10.29 12.45
N ILE A 633 13.63 -10.81 11.81
CA ILE A 633 14.31 -12.03 12.25
C ILE A 633 15.06 -11.78 13.57
N ASP A 634 15.76 -10.65 13.70
CA ASP A 634 16.49 -10.25 14.91
C ASP A 634 15.56 -10.02 16.12
N ASP A 635 14.38 -9.43 15.89
CA ASP A 635 13.34 -9.27 16.91
C ASP A 635 12.80 -10.63 17.37
N ALA A 636 12.55 -11.55 16.44
CA ALA A 636 12.09 -12.91 16.75
C ALA A 636 13.16 -13.71 17.51
N ILE A 637 14.43 -13.62 17.11
CA ILE A 637 15.57 -14.19 17.84
C ILE A 637 15.61 -13.63 19.27
N SER A 638 15.50 -12.31 19.43
CA SER A 638 15.53 -11.63 20.72
C SER A 638 14.34 -12.02 21.62
N ALA A 639 13.16 -12.21 21.04
CA ALA A 639 11.98 -12.65 21.77
C ALA A 639 12.09 -14.12 22.25
N LEU A 640 12.90 -14.94 21.59
CA LEU A 640 13.15 -16.34 21.95
C LEU A 640 14.22 -16.51 23.04
N ASP A 641 15.00 -15.47 23.36
CA ASP A 641 16.05 -15.49 24.40
C ASP A 641 15.46 -15.33 25.82
N GLU A 642 15.41 -16.44 26.56
CA GLU A 642 14.83 -16.53 27.91
C GLU A 642 15.63 -15.76 28.99
N THR A 643 16.83 -15.26 28.70
CA THR A 643 17.67 -14.55 29.68
C THR A 643 17.24 -13.10 29.95
N ALA A 644 16.33 -12.54 29.13
CA ALA A 644 15.97 -11.12 29.16
C ALA A 644 14.88 -10.72 30.20
N CYS A 645 13.98 -11.64 30.58
CA CYS A 645 12.82 -11.32 31.45
C CYS A 645 13.22 -10.88 32.88
N PRO A 646 14.10 -11.60 33.62
CA PRO A 646 14.48 -11.20 34.98
C PRO A 646 15.26 -9.88 35.04
N VAL A 647 16.04 -9.58 34.01
CA VAL A 647 16.82 -8.33 33.90
C VAL A 647 15.90 -7.13 33.66
N ALA A 648 14.94 -7.28 32.75
CA ALA A 648 13.96 -6.23 32.44
C ALA A 648 13.06 -5.91 33.65
N LEU A 649 12.60 -6.92 34.40
CA LEU A 649 11.83 -6.71 35.63
C LEU A 649 12.65 -5.96 36.69
N ARG A 650 13.94 -6.28 36.85
CA ARG A 650 14.84 -5.59 37.80
C ARG A 650 14.96 -4.10 37.47
N SER A 651 15.15 -3.76 36.20
CA SER A 651 15.21 -2.36 35.76
C SER A 651 13.88 -1.63 35.96
N ALA A 652 12.74 -2.30 35.71
CA ALA A 652 11.42 -1.72 35.95
C ALA A 652 11.17 -1.42 37.45
N LYS A 653 11.60 -2.31 38.34
CA LYS A 653 11.53 -2.09 39.81
C LYS A 653 12.30 -0.84 40.25
N GLU A 654 13.49 -0.61 39.70
CA GLU A 654 14.32 0.57 40.00
C GLU A 654 13.69 1.88 39.50
N LYS A 655 13.00 1.84 38.35
CA LYS A 655 12.36 3.01 37.73
C LYS A 655 10.98 3.35 38.30
N GLY A 656 10.41 2.49 39.14
CA GLY A 656 9.17 2.75 39.88
C GLY A 656 7.88 2.39 39.13
N LEU A 657 6.74 2.84 39.69
CA LEU A 657 5.40 2.35 39.35
C LEU A 657 5.05 2.43 37.86
N ALA A 658 5.35 3.56 37.20
CA ALA A 658 5.04 3.75 35.78
C ALA A 658 5.80 2.76 34.88
N ALA A 659 7.06 2.47 35.21
CA ALA A 659 7.88 1.52 34.47
C ALA A 659 7.44 0.06 34.73
N LEU A 660 6.96 -0.26 35.94
CA LEU A 660 6.35 -1.55 36.24
C LEU A 660 5.04 -1.74 35.46
N SER A 661 4.18 -0.73 35.38
CA SER A 661 2.95 -0.78 34.58
C SER A 661 3.25 -0.90 33.08
N GLN A 662 4.33 -0.28 32.59
CA GLN A 662 4.80 -0.41 31.21
C GLN A 662 5.32 -1.83 30.92
N PHE A 663 6.13 -2.38 31.83
CA PHE A 663 6.65 -3.75 31.74
C PHE A 663 5.53 -4.80 31.60
N VAL A 664 4.45 -4.66 32.38
CA VAL A 664 3.28 -5.56 32.31
C VAL A 664 2.59 -5.53 30.94
N ARG A 665 2.62 -4.41 30.22
CA ARG A 665 1.96 -4.27 28.90
C ARG A 665 2.83 -4.76 27.73
N GLU A 666 4.14 -4.51 27.80
CA GLU A 666 5.05 -4.69 26.65
C GLU A 666 5.73 -6.05 26.60
N ARG A 667 5.65 -6.87 27.66
CA ARG A 667 6.37 -8.16 27.77
C ARG A 667 5.44 -9.33 28.13
N PRO A 668 4.40 -9.63 27.32
CA PRO A 668 3.39 -10.66 27.62
C PRO A 668 3.95 -12.09 27.77
N ASN A 669 5.19 -12.32 27.35
CA ASN A 669 5.89 -13.61 27.40
C ASN A 669 6.65 -13.88 28.72
N CYS A 670 6.70 -12.93 29.65
CA CYS A 670 7.37 -13.08 30.95
C CYS A 670 6.37 -13.40 32.07
N GLU A 671 5.68 -14.54 32.01
CA GLU A 671 4.50 -14.86 32.84
C GLU A 671 4.75 -14.74 34.36
N ALA A 672 5.87 -15.28 34.85
CA ALA A 672 6.23 -15.23 36.26
C ALA A 672 6.58 -13.80 36.72
N GLU A 673 7.33 -13.07 35.91
CA GLU A 673 7.73 -11.68 36.17
C GLU A 673 6.56 -10.70 36.05
N ILE A 674 5.61 -10.95 35.16
CA ILE A 674 4.37 -10.16 35.04
C ILE A 674 3.53 -10.33 36.31
N ALA A 675 3.35 -11.56 36.79
CA ALA A 675 2.60 -11.80 38.03
C ALA A 675 3.24 -11.06 39.22
N GLU A 676 4.57 -11.02 39.29
CA GLU A 676 5.29 -10.25 40.30
C GLU A 676 5.12 -8.73 40.11
N ALA A 677 5.26 -8.21 38.89
CA ALA A 677 5.10 -6.79 38.58
C ALA A 677 3.67 -6.29 38.86
N GLN A 678 2.64 -7.07 38.51
CA GLN A 678 1.24 -6.74 38.77
C GLN A 678 0.95 -6.60 40.28
N LYS A 679 1.55 -7.46 41.11
CA LYS A 679 1.42 -7.35 42.57
C LYS A 679 2.06 -6.06 43.10
N LEU A 680 3.20 -5.65 42.55
CA LEU A 680 3.89 -4.41 42.92
C LEU A 680 3.13 -3.17 42.45
N VAL A 681 2.50 -3.22 41.27
CA VAL A 681 1.66 -2.14 40.77
C VAL A 681 0.43 -1.94 41.67
N ALA A 682 -0.29 -3.02 41.99
CA ALA A 682 -1.48 -2.96 42.84
C ALA A 682 -1.15 -2.41 44.24
N THR A 683 -0.05 -2.84 44.85
CA THR A 683 0.38 -2.35 46.18
C THR A 683 0.86 -0.90 46.14
N GLY A 684 1.58 -0.49 45.09
CA GLY A 684 2.02 0.89 44.91
C GLY A 684 0.87 1.89 44.71
N GLU A 685 -0.15 1.50 43.95
CA GLU A 685 -1.35 2.32 43.74
C GLU A 685 -2.17 2.50 45.02
N CYS A 686 -2.37 1.43 45.80
CA CYS A 686 -3.04 1.48 47.10
C CYS A 686 -2.36 2.48 48.05
N ARG A 687 -1.03 2.40 48.17
CA ARG A 687 -0.24 3.29 49.02
C ARG A 687 -0.32 4.75 48.58
N ALA A 688 -0.17 5.02 47.28
CA ALA A 688 -0.24 6.38 46.74
C ALA A 688 -1.61 7.04 46.93
N GLN A 689 -2.69 6.25 46.91
CA GLN A 689 -4.03 6.76 47.21
C GLN A 689 -4.22 7.04 48.71
N PHE A 690 -3.69 6.18 49.59
CA PHE A 690 -3.77 6.37 51.05
C PHE A 690 -2.97 7.60 51.51
N GLU A 691 -1.79 7.85 50.94
CA GLU A 691 -0.95 9.01 51.29
C GLU A 691 -1.60 10.37 50.97
N ARG A 692 -2.61 10.41 50.09
CA ARG A 692 -3.39 11.63 49.79
C ARG A 692 -4.53 11.89 50.78
N VAL A 693 -4.86 10.91 51.62
CA VAL A 693 -5.92 11.01 52.61
C VAL A 693 -5.38 11.72 53.84
N SER A 694 -6.05 12.79 54.27
CA SER A 694 -5.67 13.47 55.52
C SER A 694 -5.85 12.52 56.71
N GLY A 695 -4.80 12.36 57.52
CA GLY A 695 -4.79 11.43 58.66
C GLY A 695 -5.72 11.81 59.81
N ASP A 696 -6.17 13.07 59.84
CA ASP A 696 -7.02 13.62 60.91
C ASP A 696 -8.48 13.84 60.45
N ASP A 697 -8.80 13.54 59.20
CA ASP A 697 -10.15 13.68 58.64
C ASP A 697 -10.85 12.33 58.57
N ALA A 698 -11.76 12.09 59.52
CA ALA A 698 -12.54 10.86 59.60
C ALA A 698 -13.39 10.61 58.34
N THR A 699 -13.88 11.66 57.67
CA THR A 699 -14.72 11.51 56.47
C THR A 699 -13.89 11.00 55.29
N GLN A 700 -12.67 11.53 55.11
CA GLN A 700 -11.78 11.07 54.04
C GLN A 700 -11.26 9.65 54.29
N LEU A 701 -10.95 9.32 55.55
CA LEU A 701 -10.53 7.97 55.92
C LEU A 701 -11.63 6.93 55.66
N ILE A 702 -12.89 7.24 55.98
CA ILE A 702 -14.04 6.37 55.67
C ILE A 702 -14.23 6.23 54.16
N ALA A 703 -14.22 7.33 53.41
CA ALA A 703 -14.35 7.27 51.95
C ALA A 703 -13.23 6.45 51.29
N PHE A 704 -12.01 6.49 51.86
CA PHE A 704 -10.90 5.67 51.40
C PHE A 704 -11.15 4.17 51.64
N THR A 705 -11.57 3.77 52.84
CA THR A 705 -11.80 2.35 53.16
C THR A 705 -12.93 1.73 52.35
N GLU A 706 -13.96 2.52 52.01
CA GLU A 706 -15.07 2.07 51.18
C GLU A 706 -14.68 1.84 49.72
N ARG A 707 -13.87 2.74 49.16
CA ARG A 707 -13.45 2.69 47.75
C ARG A 707 -12.33 1.68 47.50
N ASN A 708 -11.48 1.44 48.48
CA ASN A 708 -10.23 0.68 48.33
C ASN A 708 -10.22 -0.62 49.13
N ARG A 709 -11.32 -1.40 49.11
CA ARG A 709 -11.48 -2.63 49.91
C ARG A 709 -10.42 -3.71 49.63
N SER A 710 -9.79 -3.70 48.46
CA SER A 710 -8.71 -4.61 48.07
C SER A 710 -7.33 -4.22 48.64
N CYS A 711 -7.18 -3.01 49.20
CA CYS A 711 -5.94 -2.50 49.77
C CYS A 711 -5.84 -2.87 51.26
N GLU A 712 -5.68 -4.16 51.56
CA GLU A 712 -5.81 -4.71 52.92
C GLU A 712 -4.96 -3.96 53.98
N ALA A 713 -3.69 -3.64 53.67
CA ALA A 713 -2.78 -2.99 54.60
C ALA A 713 -3.15 -1.51 54.84
N GLU A 714 -3.44 -0.76 53.79
CA GLU A 714 -3.82 0.64 53.87
C GLU A 714 -5.20 0.82 54.52
N VAL A 715 -6.15 -0.08 54.24
CA VAL A 715 -7.46 -0.11 54.90
C VAL A 715 -7.31 -0.38 56.40
N ALA A 716 -6.44 -1.32 56.79
CA ALA A 716 -6.16 -1.57 58.20
C ALA A 716 -5.56 -0.34 58.90
N ASN A 717 -4.64 0.37 58.24
CA ASN A 717 -4.06 1.62 58.75
C ASN A 717 -5.10 2.76 58.87
N ALA A 718 -5.99 2.90 57.88
CA ALA A 718 -7.08 3.87 57.92
C ALA A 718 -8.03 3.60 59.10
N ASN A 719 -8.41 2.33 59.31
CA ASN A 719 -9.25 1.91 60.43
C ASN A 719 -8.60 2.20 61.78
N ALA A 720 -7.29 1.97 61.94
CA ALA A 720 -6.57 2.30 63.17
C ALA A 720 -6.58 3.81 63.49
N ARG A 721 -6.49 4.68 62.46
CA ARG A 721 -6.61 6.14 62.64
C ARG A 721 -8.01 6.56 63.04
N LEU A 722 -9.03 5.99 62.39
CA LEU A 722 -10.44 6.22 62.74
C LEU A 722 -10.73 5.89 64.22
N GLU A 723 -10.16 4.80 64.73
CA GLU A 723 -10.27 4.42 66.15
C GLU A 723 -9.63 5.41 67.11
N THR A 724 -8.48 5.96 66.72
CA THR A 724 -7.79 6.99 67.50
C THR A 724 -8.64 8.26 67.57
N LEU A 725 -9.13 8.72 66.41
CA LEU A 725 -9.99 9.91 66.31
C LEU A 725 -11.29 9.74 67.12
N ALA A 726 -11.93 8.57 67.02
CA ALA A 726 -13.14 8.26 67.78
C ALA A 726 -12.89 8.29 69.29
N THR A 727 -11.79 7.69 69.75
CA THR A 727 -11.42 7.66 71.17
C THR A 727 -11.18 9.08 71.73
N GLN A 728 -10.44 9.92 71.01
CA GLN A 728 -10.20 11.31 71.41
C GLN A 728 -11.49 12.15 71.42
N CYS A 729 -12.39 11.89 70.49
CA CYS A 729 -13.66 12.58 70.38
C CYS A 729 -14.61 12.21 71.54
N ILE A 730 -14.68 10.92 71.90
CA ILE A 730 -15.42 10.43 73.07
C ILE A 730 -14.86 11.02 74.37
N HIS A 731 -13.53 11.02 74.55
CA HIS A 731 -12.90 11.56 75.76
C HIS A 731 -13.27 13.04 75.98
N ARG A 732 -13.19 13.87 74.93
CA ARG A 732 -13.54 15.29 74.99
C ARG A 732 -15.02 15.54 75.30
N ALA A 733 -15.91 14.67 74.83
CA ALA A 733 -17.33 14.76 75.15
C ALA A 733 -17.62 14.33 76.61
N GLY A 734 -16.92 13.30 77.10
CA GLY A 734 -17.05 12.78 78.46
C GLY A 734 -16.63 13.74 79.58
N GLU A 735 -15.77 14.71 79.30
CA GLU A 735 -15.35 15.75 80.26
C GLU A 735 -16.53 16.55 80.83
N TYR A 736 -17.65 16.63 80.12
CA TYR A 736 -18.84 17.40 80.49
C TYR A 736 -19.90 16.58 81.25
N GLU A 737 -19.77 15.26 81.33
CA GLU A 737 -20.82 14.37 81.87
C GLU A 737 -21.22 14.69 83.32
N ARG A 738 -20.27 15.14 84.14
CA ARG A 738 -20.55 15.45 85.56
C ARG A 738 -21.06 16.87 85.80
N ALA A 739 -20.74 17.81 84.92
CA ALA A 739 -21.01 19.23 85.12
C ALA A 739 -22.23 19.70 84.31
N GLU A 740 -22.35 19.25 83.07
CA GLU A 740 -23.39 19.67 82.13
C GLU A 740 -23.84 18.49 81.23
N PRO A 741 -24.70 17.58 81.74
CA PRO A 741 -25.09 16.35 81.03
C PRO A 741 -25.68 16.60 79.63
N ARG A 742 -26.48 17.66 79.47
CA ARG A 742 -27.06 18.03 78.17
C ARG A 742 -26.02 18.52 77.16
N GLU A 743 -24.95 19.16 77.61
CA GLU A 743 -23.84 19.57 76.75
C GLU A 743 -22.97 18.38 76.36
N ALA A 744 -22.73 17.44 77.30
CA ALA A 744 -22.07 16.18 76.99
C ALA A 744 -22.80 15.40 75.88
N ILE A 745 -24.13 15.29 75.98
CA ILE A 745 -24.97 14.65 74.95
C ILE A 745 -24.86 15.36 73.60
N ARG A 746 -24.94 16.71 73.56
CA ARG A 746 -24.73 17.47 72.32
C ARG A 746 -23.37 17.20 71.69
N ARG A 747 -22.31 17.11 72.51
CA ARG A 747 -20.95 16.82 72.04
C ARG A 747 -20.79 15.39 71.56
N TYR A 748 -21.42 14.41 72.21
CA TYR A 748 -21.48 13.04 71.72
C TYR A 748 -22.21 12.95 70.37
N ARG A 749 -23.33 13.67 70.20
CA ARG A 749 -24.04 13.76 68.91
C ARG A 749 -23.18 14.40 67.81
N ALA A 750 -22.51 15.52 68.10
CA ALA A 750 -21.57 16.17 67.18
C ALA A 750 -20.37 15.27 66.84
N CYS A 751 -19.91 14.48 67.82
CA CYS A 751 -18.90 13.47 67.60
C CYS A 751 -19.38 12.41 66.60
N SER A 752 -20.56 11.83 66.81
CA SER A 752 -21.15 10.84 65.90
C SER A 752 -21.42 11.36 64.50
N SER A 753 -21.88 12.60 64.36
CA SER A 753 -22.08 13.18 63.02
C SER A 753 -20.78 13.27 62.22
N THR A 754 -19.63 13.41 62.88
CA THR A 754 -18.30 13.41 62.23
C THR A 754 -17.95 12.06 61.61
N PHE A 755 -18.58 10.97 62.08
CA PHE A 755 -18.39 9.60 61.58
C PHE A 755 -19.62 9.08 60.81
N GLY A 756 -20.52 9.97 60.35
CA GLY A 756 -21.58 9.65 59.39
C GLY A 756 -22.99 9.40 59.96
N GLY A 757 -23.22 9.53 61.27
CA GLY A 757 -24.56 9.60 61.89
C GLY A 757 -25.45 8.34 61.82
N THR A 758 -25.27 7.45 60.85
CA THR A 758 -25.95 6.16 60.70
C THR A 758 -24.90 5.07 60.58
N PHE A 759 -24.58 4.42 61.71
CA PHE A 759 -23.55 3.40 61.81
C PHE A 759 -24.04 2.02 61.34
N ASP A 760 -24.53 1.92 60.12
CA ASP A 760 -24.87 0.64 59.47
C ASP A 760 -23.61 -0.08 58.95
N TRP A 761 -22.45 0.58 58.99
CA TRP A 761 -21.13 0.03 58.65
C TRP A 761 -20.51 -0.85 59.74
N VAL A 762 -21.09 -0.90 60.95
CA VAL A 762 -20.55 -1.67 62.11
C VAL A 762 -20.88 -3.18 62.01
N GLY A 763 -20.93 -3.69 60.79
CA GLY A 763 -20.89 -5.12 60.52
C GLY A 763 -19.44 -5.60 60.59
N THR A 764 -19.07 -6.15 61.74
CA THR A 764 -17.95 -7.11 61.94
C THR A 764 -16.50 -6.64 62.15
N GLN A 765 -16.14 -5.34 62.02
CA GLN A 765 -14.75 -4.90 62.32
C GLN A 765 -14.56 -3.59 63.12
N ALA A 766 -15.61 -2.90 63.55
CA ALA A 766 -15.43 -1.66 64.33
C ALA A 766 -14.97 -1.96 65.77
N SER A 767 -13.96 -1.23 66.23
CA SER A 767 -13.35 -1.48 67.54
C SER A 767 -14.18 -0.88 68.69
N SER A 768 -13.78 -1.23 69.91
CA SER A 768 -14.53 -0.98 71.16
C SER A 768 -14.94 0.48 71.39
N SER A 769 -14.29 1.47 70.78
CA SER A 769 -14.54 2.89 71.02
C SER A 769 -15.72 3.42 70.21
N LEU A 770 -15.80 3.15 68.90
CA LEU A 770 -16.96 3.53 68.07
C LEU A 770 -18.25 2.83 68.53
N ALA A 771 -18.16 1.56 68.90
CA ALA A 771 -19.27 0.82 69.49
C ALA A 771 -19.69 1.35 70.89
N ARG A 772 -18.77 2.01 71.62
CA ARG A 772 -19.10 2.71 72.86
C ARG A 772 -19.83 4.02 72.58
N LEU A 773 -19.35 4.84 71.64
CA LEU A 773 -20.01 6.09 71.24
C LEU A 773 -21.46 5.84 70.78
N ASN A 774 -21.68 4.81 69.96
CA ASN A 774 -23.01 4.46 69.49
C ASN A 774 -23.94 4.11 70.66
N ARG A 775 -23.48 3.28 71.60
CA ARG A 775 -24.25 2.97 72.82
C ARG A 775 -24.55 4.20 73.65
N THR A 776 -23.59 5.12 73.81
CA THR A 776 -23.81 6.37 74.56
C THR A 776 -24.89 7.23 73.93
N ILE A 777 -24.96 7.32 72.60
CA ILE A 777 -25.97 8.11 71.89
C ILE A 777 -27.33 7.45 71.92
N VAL A 778 -27.41 6.14 71.68
CA VAL A 778 -28.67 5.37 71.81
C VAL A 778 -29.25 5.55 73.21
N CYS A 779 -28.40 5.54 74.24
CA CYS A 779 -28.81 5.80 75.61
C CYS A 779 -29.22 7.26 75.86
N ALA A 780 -28.55 8.24 75.24
CA ALA A 780 -28.94 9.64 75.36
C ALA A 780 -30.26 9.96 74.64
N ASP A 781 -30.47 9.40 73.46
CA ASP A 781 -31.71 9.56 72.69
C ASP A 781 -32.88 8.87 73.39
N ALA A 782 -32.66 7.68 73.95
CA ALA A 782 -33.65 7.04 74.80
C ALA A 782 -33.97 7.93 76.02
N PHE A 783 -32.96 8.50 76.69
CA PHE A 783 -33.16 9.40 77.82
C PHE A 783 -33.95 10.66 77.47
N ASP A 784 -33.68 11.29 76.32
CA ASP A 784 -34.44 12.44 75.82
C ASP A 784 -35.88 12.07 75.44
N ALA A 785 -36.14 10.80 75.11
CA ALA A 785 -37.47 10.26 74.83
C ALA A 785 -38.22 9.76 76.08
N MET A 786 -37.73 10.07 77.28
CA MET A 786 -38.36 9.68 78.54
C MET A 786 -39.76 10.32 78.65
N PRO A 787 -40.82 9.51 78.85
CA PRO A 787 -42.18 10.05 79.03
C PRO A 787 -42.25 10.84 80.34
N HIS A 788 -42.69 12.10 80.29
CA HIS A 788 -42.78 12.96 81.49
C HIS A 788 -44.18 13.03 82.11
N ASP A 789 -45.21 12.58 81.39
CA ASP A 789 -46.61 12.85 81.72
C ASP A 789 -47.43 11.59 82.04
N ASP A 790 -46.82 10.39 81.98
CA ASP A 790 -47.46 9.09 82.23
C ASP A 790 -46.54 8.21 83.10
N ALA A 791 -47.02 7.88 84.30
CA ALA A 791 -46.25 7.18 85.33
C ALA A 791 -45.97 5.71 84.96
N ASP A 792 -46.89 5.03 84.28
CA ASP A 792 -46.74 3.62 83.88
C ASP A 792 -45.84 3.51 82.65
N ALA A 793 -45.98 4.44 81.71
CA ALA A 793 -45.06 4.57 80.59
C ALA A 793 -43.64 4.89 81.06
N LEU A 794 -43.48 5.74 82.09
CA LEU A 794 -42.20 6.08 82.70
C LEU A 794 -41.58 4.89 83.44
N ILE A 795 -42.34 4.14 84.24
CA ILE A 795 -41.83 2.93 84.93
C ILE A 795 -41.40 1.86 83.93
N ALA A 796 -42.21 1.59 82.90
CA ALA A 796 -41.88 0.63 81.86
C ALA A 796 -40.69 1.10 81.00
N PHE A 797 -40.60 2.40 80.73
CA PHE A 797 -39.45 3.02 80.07
C PHE A 797 -38.19 2.86 80.92
N ILE A 798 -38.21 3.17 82.21
CA ILE A 798 -37.06 3.07 83.12
C ILE A 798 -36.58 1.61 83.24
N GLY A 799 -37.49 0.64 83.30
CA GLY A 799 -37.13 -0.80 83.33
C GLY A 799 -36.37 -1.23 82.07
N ARG A 800 -36.86 -0.82 80.89
CA ARG A 800 -36.18 -1.07 79.60
C ARG A 800 -34.87 -0.28 79.50
N PHE A 801 -34.88 0.98 79.91
CA PHE A 801 -33.73 1.88 79.90
C PHE A 801 -32.59 1.35 80.79
N LYS A 802 -32.89 0.82 81.97
CA LYS A 802 -31.90 0.23 82.88
C LYS A 802 -31.26 -1.04 82.32
N ALA A 803 -32.03 -1.84 81.56
CA ALA A 803 -31.51 -3.02 80.85
C ALA A 803 -30.64 -2.63 79.64
N GLN A 804 -30.99 -1.55 78.96
CA GLN A 804 -30.31 -1.10 77.74
C GLN A 804 -29.11 -0.17 78.02
N CYS A 805 -29.12 0.57 79.14
CA CYS A 805 -28.22 1.68 79.47
C CYS A 805 -27.79 1.70 80.95
N PRO A 806 -27.06 0.68 81.44
CA PRO A 806 -26.78 0.49 82.88
C PRO A 806 -25.87 1.57 83.51
N SER A 807 -25.07 2.30 82.74
CA SER A 807 -24.13 3.32 83.23
C SER A 807 -24.76 4.69 83.54
N TYR A 808 -26.03 4.93 83.17
CA TYR A 808 -26.72 6.22 83.30
C TYR A 808 -27.60 6.34 84.58
N THR A 809 -27.40 5.46 85.56
CA THR A 809 -28.46 5.06 86.52
C THR A 809 -28.58 5.87 87.82
N GLU A 810 -27.70 6.85 88.11
CA GLU A 810 -27.78 7.61 89.37
C GLU A 810 -28.81 8.76 89.37
N GLU A 811 -29.12 9.35 88.22
CA GLU A 811 -30.00 10.54 88.14
C GLU A 811 -31.48 10.17 87.96
N ALA A 812 -31.78 9.06 87.26
CA ALA A 812 -33.14 8.52 87.13
C ALA A 812 -33.71 8.03 88.47
N ALA A 813 -32.85 7.57 89.40
CA ALA A 813 -33.26 7.17 90.74
C ALA A 813 -33.71 8.35 91.61
N ARG A 814 -33.21 9.57 91.36
CA ARG A 814 -33.62 10.79 92.08
C ARG A 814 -35.00 11.30 91.65
N LEU A 815 -35.37 11.14 90.38
CA LEU A 815 -36.68 11.52 89.84
C LEU A 815 -37.82 10.60 90.34
N TYR A 816 -37.50 9.33 90.62
CA TYR A 816 -38.46 8.32 91.10
C TYR A 816 -39.02 8.58 92.51
N ALA A 817 -38.33 9.36 93.34
CA ALA A 817 -38.76 9.63 94.73
C ALA A 817 -39.83 10.74 94.85
N ALA A 818 -40.27 11.36 93.76
CA ALA A 818 -40.97 12.65 93.80
C ALA A 818 -42.40 12.69 93.20
N LEU A 819 -43.02 11.59 92.74
CA LEU A 819 -44.35 11.65 92.10
C LEU A 819 -45.38 10.59 92.59
N PRO A 820 -46.65 10.97 92.82
CA PRO A 820 -47.74 10.06 93.22
C PRO A 820 -48.41 9.36 92.01
N ALA A 821 -48.92 8.14 92.21
CA ALA A 821 -49.45 7.25 91.16
C ALA A 821 -50.91 7.58 90.73
N ALA A 822 -51.25 7.32 89.45
CA ALA A 822 -52.60 7.38 88.89
C ALA A 822 -53.09 5.98 88.44
N VAL A 823 -54.41 5.77 88.43
CA VAL A 823 -55.12 4.48 88.27
C VAL A 823 -55.87 4.43 86.92
N PRO A 824 -55.92 3.29 86.19
CA PRO A 824 -56.68 3.16 84.94
C PRO A 824 -58.21 3.10 85.14
N ASP A 825 -58.96 3.63 84.17
CA ASP A 825 -60.42 3.78 84.22
C ASP A 825 -61.17 2.44 83.98
N VAL A 826 -61.89 2.01 85.00
CA VAL A 826 -62.67 0.76 85.07
C VAL A 826 -64.17 1.03 85.30
N THR A 827 -64.59 2.31 85.30
CA THR A 827 -65.93 2.71 85.78
C THR A 827 -67.08 2.30 84.85
N GLN A 828 -66.79 1.84 83.63
CA GLN A 828 -67.82 1.41 82.66
C GLN A 828 -68.66 0.21 83.14
N PHE A 829 -68.13 -0.59 84.08
CA PHE A 829 -68.82 -1.74 84.65
C PHE A 829 -69.45 -1.45 86.02
N ASP A 830 -69.40 -0.21 86.49
CA ASP A 830 -69.95 0.15 87.79
C ASP A 830 -71.48 0.08 87.79
N GLY A 831 -72.05 -0.42 88.90
CA GLY A 831 -73.49 -0.53 89.08
C GLY A 831 -73.91 -1.71 89.94
N ILE A 832 -75.23 -1.86 90.06
CA ILE A 832 -75.88 -2.90 90.87
C ILE A 832 -76.40 -4.00 89.95
N TYR A 833 -76.10 -5.25 90.29
CA TYR A 833 -76.44 -6.45 89.53
C TYR A 833 -77.29 -7.38 90.39
N THR A 834 -78.29 -7.99 89.77
CA THR A 834 -79.02 -9.10 90.39
C THR A 834 -78.29 -10.39 90.01
N GLY A 835 -77.91 -11.17 91.01
CA GLY A 835 -77.05 -12.34 90.83
C GLY A 835 -77.68 -13.63 91.27
N GLN A 836 -77.35 -14.72 90.58
CA GLN A 836 -77.71 -16.07 90.95
C GLN A 836 -76.48 -16.96 90.89
N ARG A 837 -76.30 -17.83 91.88
CA ARG A 837 -75.24 -18.82 91.87
C ARG A 837 -75.72 -20.11 92.51
N GLY A 838 -75.11 -21.23 92.18
CA GLY A 838 -75.49 -22.51 92.78
C GLY A 838 -74.60 -23.64 92.34
N TYR A 839 -74.58 -24.72 93.11
CA TYR A 839 -73.75 -25.89 92.83
C TYR A 839 -74.53 -26.91 92.01
N THR A 840 -73.95 -27.37 90.90
CA THR A 840 -74.60 -28.26 89.94
C THR A 840 -74.16 -29.71 90.07
N GLU A 841 -73.07 -29.96 90.80
CA GLU A 841 -72.56 -31.30 91.07
C GLU A 841 -72.77 -31.70 92.54
N PRO A 842 -73.05 -32.98 92.86
CA PRO A 842 -73.13 -33.45 94.23
C PRO A 842 -71.72 -33.53 94.83
N GLY A 843 -71.35 -32.51 95.62
CA GLY A 843 -70.11 -32.50 96.42
C GLY A 843 -70.03 -33.64 97.45
N ARG A 844 -68.89 -33.78 98.14
CA ARG A 844 -68.53 -34.97 98.94
C ARG A 844 -69.47 -35.32 100.13
N LYS A 845 -70.44 -34.50 100.52
CA LYS A 845 -71.49 -34.83 101.52
C LYS A 845 -72.81 -34.11 101.21
N SER A 846 -73.93 -34.80 101.44
CA SER A 846 -75.34 -34.37 101.26
C SER A 846 -75.64 -32.92 101.70
N PRO A 847 -76.67 -32.27 101.10
CA PRO A 847 -76.88 -30.83 101.20
C PRO A 847 -77.09 -30.41 102.66
N ASP A 848 -76.05 -29.80 103.23
CA ASP A 848 -76.21 -28.88 104.34
C ASP A 848 -76.80 -27.56 103.81
N ARG A 849 -77.21 -26.66 104.71
CA ARG A 849 -77.85 -25.37 104.38
C ARG A 849 -76.97 -24.46 103.49
N SER A 850 -75.72 -24.85 103.24
CA SER A 850 -74.63 -24.07 102.63
C SER A 850 -74.16 -24.56 101.24
N CYS A 851 -74.64 -25.70 100.74
CA CYS A 851 -74.39 -26.14 99.35
C CYS A 851 -75.69 -26.29 98.55
N LEU A 852 -76.51 -25.23 98.50
CA LEU A 852 -77.75 -25.23 97.72
C LEU A 852 -77.47 -25.15 96.21
N ASP A 853 -78.38 -25.71 95.42
CA ASP A 853 -78.39 -25.63 93.95
C ASP A 853 -78.71 -24.22 93.44
N ARG A 854 -79.19 -23.34 94.33
CA ARG A 854 -79.46 -21.94 94.02
C ARG A 854 -79.40 -21.01 95.23
N TYR A 855 -78.70 -19.90 95.04
CA TYR A 855 -78.64 -18.72 95.88
C TYR A 855 -78.92 -17.51 94.99
N GLU A 856 -79.75 -16.60 95.48
CA GLU A 856 -79.97 -15.29 94.85
C GLU A 856 -79.35 -14.20 95.73
N PHE A 857 -78.72 -13.22 95.09
CA PHE A 857 -78.04 -12.12 95.78
C PHE A 857 -78.05 -10.85 94.92
N THR A 858 -77.58 -9.75 95.50
CA THR A 858 -77.32 -8.50 94.78
C THR A 858 -75.83 -8.21 94.86
N ALA A 859 -75.19 -7.91 93.73
CA ALA A 859 -73.79 -7.54 93.66
C ALA A 859 -73.63 -6.07 93.27
N THR A 860 -72.59 -5.44 93.81
CA THR A 860 -72.19 -4.08 93.45
C THR A 860 -70.80 -4.12 92.84
N VAL A 861 -70.63 -3.46 91.69
CA VAL A 861 -69.33 -3.20 91.07
C VAL A 861 -69.05 -1.71 91.19
N GLU A 862 -67.89 -1.35 91.73
CA GLU A 862 -67.44 0.03 91.84
C GLU A 862 -65.91 0.10 91.69
N ASN A 863 -65.43 0.93 90.76
CA ASN A 863 -64.01 1.12 90.48
C ASN A 863 -63.22 -0.18 90.31
N GLY A 864 -63.77 -1.13 89.55
CA GLY A 864 -63.11 -2.41 89.25
C GLY A 864 -63.11 -3.40 90.41
N GLU A 865 -63.90 -3.19 91.45
CA GLU A 865 -64.10 -4.13 92.56
C GLU A 865 -65.55 -4.59 92.61
N ILE A 866 -65.76 -5.91 92.68
CA ILE A 866 -67.10 -6.52 92.82
C ILE A 866 -67.30 -7.04 94.23
N ARG A 867 -68.46 -6.74 94.84
CA ARG A 867 -68.85 -7.18 96.18
C ARG A 867 -70.28 -7.72 96.23
N PHE A 868 -70.51 -8.81 96.96
CA PHE A 868 -71.84 -9.31 97.28
C PHE A 868 -71.84 -10.23 98.50
N ASP A 869 -73.02 -10.43 99.09
CA ASP A 869 -73.23 -11.40 100.16
C ASP A 869 -74.08 -12.57 99.65
N SER A 870 -73.66 -13.79 99.96
CA SER A 870 -74.35 -15.03 99.61
C SER A 870 -73.97 -16.09 100.65
N ASP A 871 -74.76 -17.14 100.85
CA ASP A 871 -74.43 -18.27 101.77
C ASP A 871 -73.86 -17.89 103.16
N ASP A 872 -74.39 -16.81 103.78
CA ASP A 872 -73.92 -16.22 105.04
C ASP A 872 -72.43 -15.78 105.01
N ARG A 873 -71.93 -15.41 103.84
CA ARG A 873 -70.55 -14.98 103.57
C ARG A 873 -70.52 -13.73 102.69
N SER A 874 -69.48 -12.93 102.90
CA SER A 874 -69.16 -11.80 102.03
C SER A 874 -68.12 -12.21 101.00
N TRP A 875 -68.39 -11.82 99.76
CA TRP A 875 -67.57 -12.11 98.59
C TRP A 875 -67.08 -10.79 98.00
N THR A 876 -65.79 -10.73 97.68
CA THR A 876 -65.13 -9.54 97.15
C THR A 876 -64.07 -9.96 96.15
N GLY A 877 -64.03 -9.31 94.98
CA GLY A 877 -62.95 -9.53 94.03
C GLY A 877 -62.88 -8.42 93.00
N SER A 878 -62.25 -8.71 91.87
CA SER A 878 -61.91 -7.67 90.88
C SER A 878 -62.66 -7.85 89.56
N VAL A 879 -62.91 -6.72 88.91
CA VAL A 879 -63.39 -6.57 87.55
C VAL A 879 -62.31 -5.84 86.76
N GLY A 880 -61.71 -6.53 85.79
CA GLY A 880 -60.72 -5.93 84.90
C GLY A 880 -61.36 -4.91 83.93
N ALA A 881 -60.52 -4.10 83.29
CA ALA A 881 -60.96 -3.14 82.26
C ALA A 881 -61.63 -3.83 81.03
N ASP A 882 -61.43 -5.15 80.86
CA ASP A 882 -62.04 -6.02 79.85
C ASP A 882 -63.36 -6.67 80.32
N GLY A 883 -63.80 -6.40 81.55
CA GLY A 883 -65.01 -6.94 82.16
C GLY A 883 -64.84 -8.32 82.80
N ALA A 884 -63.61 -8.86 82.87
CA ALA A 884 -63.35 -10.15 83.49
C ALA A 884 -63.53 -10.10 85.01
N ILE A 885 -64.39 -10.96 85.56
CA ILE A 885 -64.60 -11.11 87.01
C ILE A 885 -63.65 -12.19 87.53
N ARG A 886 -62.88 -11.86 88.57
CA ARG A 886 -62.10 -12.82 89.36
C ARG A 886 -62.29 -12.61 90.84
N ILE A 887 -62.83 -13.62 91.51
CA ILE A 887 -62.90 -13.71 92.97
C ILE A 887 -62.17 -14.97 93.37
N THR A 888 -61.11 -14.83 94.16
CA THR A 888 -60.37 -15.95 94.71
C THR A 888 -60.73 -16.15 96.17
N ARG A 889 -60.19 -17.21 96.77
CA ARG A 889 -60.43 -17.59 98.15
C ARG A 889 -60.11 -16.49 99.16
N GLU A 890 -59.16 -15.62 98.84
CA GLU A 890 -58.73 -14.48 99.65
C GLU A 890 -59.84 -13.44 99.80
N GLY A 891 -60.71 -13.33 98.79
CA GLY A 891 -61.83 -12.41 98.73
C GLY A 891 -63.12 -12.90 99.40
N ILE A 892 -63.06 -14.01 100.14
CA ILE A 892 -64.23 -14.62 100.79
C ILE A 892 -64.07 -14.51 102.30
N SER A 893 -65.10 -14.01 102.99
CA SER A 893 -65.09 -13.85 104.44
C SER A 893 -66.33 -14.48 105.11
N PRO A 894 -66.17 -15.35 106.13
CA PRO A 894 -64.90 -15.83 106.67
C PRO A 894 -64.12 -16.69 105.67
N ARG A 895 -62.80 -16.55 105.64
CA ARG A 895 -61.94 -17.25 104.67
C ARG A 895 -62.11 -18.76 104.79
N THR A 896 -62.38 -19.41 103.66
CA THR A 896 -62.60 -20.86 103.60
C THR A 896 -61.30 -21.61 103.83
N LYS A 897 -61.37 -22.90 104.24
CA LYS A 897 -60.20 -23.80 104.34
C LYS A 897 -59.88 -24.54 103.03
N SER A 898 -60.90 -24.80 102.22
CA SER A 898 -60.79 -25.38 100.89
C SER A 898 -60.67 -24.28 99.84
N GLU A 899 -60.03 -24.59 98.72
CA GLU A 899 -60.00 -23.71 97.55
C GLU A 899 -61.41 -23.35 97.12
N MET A 900 -61.62 -22.07 96.81
CA MET A 900 -62.91 -21.57 96.38
C MET A 900 -62.68 -20.32 95.54
N TRP A 901 -63.32 -20.25 94.38
CA TRP A 901 -63.18 -19.12 93.47
C TRP A 901 -64.41 -18.98 92.56
N ILE A 902 -64.57 -17.78 92.01
CA ILE A 902 -65.53 -17.44 90.97
C ILE A 902 -64.75 -16.77 89.84
N SER A 903 -64.98 -17.22 88.62
CA SER A 903 -64.44 -16.62 87.42
C SER A 903 -65.55 -16.46 86.39
N GLY A 904 -65.69 -15.28 85.82
CA GLY A 904 -66.73 -15.00 84.84
C GLY A 904 -66.44 -13.74 84.04
N SER A 905 -67.42 -13.28 83.28
CA SER A 905 -67.28 -12.02 82.54
C SER A 905 -68.58 -11.21 82.52
N LEU A 906 -68.43 -9.88 82.60
CA LEU A 906 -69.50 -8.90 82.38
C LEU A 906 -69.64 -8.49 80.91
N SER A 907 -68.75 -8.95 80.02
CA SER A 907 -68.81 -8.65 78.59
C SER A 907 -69.71 -9.65 77.83
N GLY A 908 -70.97 -9.28 77.58
CA GLY A 908 -71.97 -10.07 76.84
C GLY A 908 -73.42 -9.75 77.23
N ALA A 909 -74.41 -10.32 76.53
CA ALA A 909 -75.84 -10.04 76.78
C ALA A 909 -76.37 -10.64 78.11
N TYR A 910 -75.67 -11.60 78.70
CA TYR A 910 -75.87 -12.11 80.06
C TYR A 910 -74.49 -12.37 80.66
N ALA A 911 -74.22 -11.87 81.88
CA ALA A 911 -72.95 -12.16 82.53
C ALA A 911 -73.03 -13.55 83.16
N ARG A 912 -72.26 -14.48 82.61
CA ARG A 912 -72.16 -15.86 83.10
C ARG A 912 -70.72 -16.18 83.45
N GLY A 913 -70.57 -17.03 84.45
CA GLY A 913 -69.30 -17.47 84.99
C GLY A 913 -69.45 -18.79 85.71
N GLU A 914 -68.32 -19.34 86.06
CA GLU A 914 -68.22 -20.60 86.77
C GLU A 914 -67.69 -20.33 88.17
N MET A 915 -68.13 -21.18 89.10
CA MET A 915 -67.62 -21.17 90.45
C MET A 915 -67.15 -22.57 90.84
N PHE A 916 -66.16 -22.59 91.73
CA PHE A 916 -65.67 -23.84 92.29
C PHE A 916 -65.55 -23.71 93.80
N SER A 917 -65.92 -24.78 94.49
CA SER A 917 -65.69 -24.98 95.92
C SER A 917 -65.11 -26.36 96.13
N GLY A 918 -63.94 -26.44 96.76
CA GLY A 918 -63.34 -27.73 97.14
C GLY A 918 -64.19 -28.53 98.15
N TYR A 919 -65.27 -27.95 98.71
CA TYR A 919 -66.23 -28.64 99.56
C TYR A 919 -67.53 -29.01 98.81
N CYS A 920 -68.17 -28.06 98.10
CA CYS A 920 -69.46 -28.28 97.44
C CYS A 920 -69.36 -28.77 95.98
N GLY A 921 -68.20 -28.65 95.33
CA GLY A 921 -68.02 -28.96 93.90
C GLY A 921 -68.09 -27.73 93.00
N THR A 922 -68.27 -27.96 91.70
CA THR A 922 -68.44 -26.92 90.68
C THR A 922 -69.87 -26.38 90.68
N GLY A 923 -70.02 -25.16 90.20
CA GLY A 923 -71.30 -24.48 90.12
C GLY A 923 -71.27 -23.35 89.08
N TYR A 924 -72.43 -22.73 88.92
CA TYR A 924 -72.60 -21.58 88.04
C TYR A 924 -72.66 -20.28 88.83
N PHE A 925 -72.33 -19.20 88.16
CA PHE A 925 -72.45 -17.83 88.65
C PHE A 925 -72.98 -16.96 87.52
N GLU A 926 -74.11 -16.32 87.73
CA GLU A 926 -74.75 -15.45 86.75
C GLU A 926 -75.08 -14.10 87.37
N LEU A 927 -74.87 -13.05 86.59
CA LEU A 927 -75.24 -11.68 86.91
C LEU A 927 -76.08 -11.11 85.77
N SER A 928 -77.12 -10.39 86.15
CA SER A 928 -77.91 -9.57 85.23
C SER A 928 -77.92 -8.15 85.78
N ARG A 929 -77.59 -7.16 84.95
CA ARG A 929 -77.60 -5.76 85.38
C ARG A 929 -79.02 -5.36 85.73
N ARG A 930 -79.19 -4.73 86.89
CA ARG A 930 -80.51 -4.37 87.42
C ARG A 930 -81.04 -3.08 86.80
#